data_AF-A0A7G5KHU3-F1
#
_entry.id   AF-A0A7G5KHU3-F1
#
_cell.length_a   1.000
_cell.length_b   1.000
_cell.length_c   1.000
_cell.angle_alpha   90.00
_cell.angle_beta   90.00
_cell.angle_gamma   90.00
#
_symmetry.space_group_name_H-M   'P 1'
#
loop_
_entity.id
_entity.type
_entity.pdbx_description
1 polymer ?
#
loop_
_entity_poly.entity_id
_entity_poly.type
_entity_poly.pdbx_seq_one_letter_code
_entity_poly.pdbx_strand_id
1 'polypeptide(L)'
;MANPKPKFRVVIVGGSIAGLTLAHCLLRNNIDFVVLEAHSEIAPQVGASIGIIPNGARILDQLGLFDDILATTEPLRESFYWTGEGNLIVRNDTPQLIQKRHGYPIAFIDRQVVLKVLYDHLAEHQDRVLTGKKVVKVEDLHGKVKVHCEDHSVFDGDFVVGADGVRSIVRQQMWDYMDSKGLEREALRERNAMTSEYNCVFGISTAVPGLDPGSGHRTFGEGFSFLTLIGKEGRVYWFFFTKMDRVYSASEIPRFNQGLIDEHVAPYLQKQISDTVPFAALYERAITRTFLSLEEAEYKHWAIDRWICIGDSAHKMTPNLGQGGNSAIESAASLANTLASIIEASREPRVSVNDLNDYLQPWQKKRQDRVKDVFKSAHGLTRLEALATWKDKCIALYLFPYISSYLADKASKIIVGATKLDCVPLPPRALQCTMPFTNFHPPRDEAIWKRALWTLPLIGIYAVGKATALPLILNTRPYLYTLFKKGAWTAGNGEVLSLTKPLYHNLFLDNLFRPFITCFLPSITGSDPNSRIQMLSFMTDLGSIYGIWLLESYRNAHSWTHALLPLAAGTAFQLKGIWMIAPFYSALEYLITPLSTLLSGSSSNKEIDAVTTESLVLSTLAGYYTTTFSNFFAPSHQSRQWFNAMWQIFPVTIPLLQISFSLAKRWVSPSSPAQDKIDQKQEQRKRMQTIRYAYGAFALISGLTFIYGRFTAPPGVSFWRLFVPGLQDHLAPVTSFSDGIARFLQYDELLSMASAYVWLGLRFRELKQAGARFSWTRAAGAFVTSLLALGPGATFALGWGWREELLHQVAEEL
;
A
#
# COMPACT_ATOMS: atom_id res chain seq x y z
N MET A 1 -17.15 -36.07 -45.27
CA MET A 1 -17.68 -34.79 -44.75
C MET A 1 -17.64 -34.88 -43.24
N ALA A 2 -16.81 -34.08 -42.57
CA ALA A 2 -16.79 -34.05 -41.11
C ALA A 2 -18.08 -33.34 -40.64
N ASN A 3 -18.87 -33.99 -39.78
CA ASN A 3 -20.02 -33.35 -39.13
C ASN A 3 -19.55 -32.04 -38.45
N PRO A 4 -20.22 -30.90 -38.68
CA PRO A 4 -19.86 -29.67 -37.99
C PRO A 4 -20.01 -29.87 -36.48
N LYS A 5 -18.95 -29.55 -35.72
CA LYS A 5 -19.01 -29.56 -34.26
C LYS A 5 -20.22 -28.72 -33.82
N PRO A 6 -21.04 -29.19 -32.87
CA PRO A 6 -22.14 -28.38 -32.34
C PRO A 6 -21.57 -27.06 -31.80
N LYS A 7 -22.06 -25.94 -32.33
CA LYS A 7 -21.55 -24.61 -31.99
C LYS A 7 -22.08 -24.21 -30.63
N PHE A 8 -21.19 -24.24 -29.63
CA PHE A 8 -21.40 -23.63 -28.32
C PHE A 8 -21.71 -22.13 -28.50
N ARG A 9 -22.83 -21.66 -27.95
CA ARG A 9 -23.31 -20.27 -28.14
C ARG A 9 -23.58 -19.55 -26.83
N VAL A 10 -23.11 -18.31 -26.74
CA VAL A 10 -23.37 -17.40 -25.61
C VAL A 10 -24.38 -16.33 -26.02
N VAL A 11 -25.49 -16.21 -25.28
CA VAL A 11 -26.44 -15.10 -25.44
C VAL A 11 -26.07 -13.98 -24.46
N ILE A 12 -25.57 -12.87 -24.97
CA ILE A 12 -25.17 -11.70 -24.19
C ILE A 12 -26.35 -10.73 -24.14
N VAL A 13 -26.85 -10.44 -22.96
CA VAL A 13 -27.93 -9.47 -22.76
C VAL A 13 -27.32 -8.13 -22.36
N GLY A 14 -27.43 -7.13 -23.24
CA GLY A 14 -26.87 -5.80 -23.09
C GLY A 14 -25.63 -5.55 -23.96
N GLY A 15 -25.72 -4.59 -24.88
CA GLY A 15 -24.64 -4.04 -25.70
C GLY A 15 -23.84 -2.95 -24.98
N SER A 16 -23.61 -3.12 -23.67
CA SER A 16 -22.79 -2.22 -22.87
C SER A 16 -21.29 -2.42 -23.14
N ILE A 17 -20.43 -1.66 -22.45
CA ILE A 17 -18.98 -1.90 -22.49
C ILE A 17 -18.66 -3.35 -22.09
N ALA A 18 -19.31 -3.88 -21.06
CA ALA A 18 -19.10 -5.26 -20.64
C ALA A 18 -19.48 -6.27 -21.74
N GLY A 19 -20.64 -6.06 -22.36
CA GLY A 19 -21.19 -6.98 -23.37
C GLY A 19 -20.43 -6.96 -24.69
N LEU A 20 -20.12 -5.76 -25.20
CA LEU A 20 -19.34 -5.63 -26.44
C LEU A 20 -17.87 -6.06 -26.24
N THR A 21 -17.25 -5.77 -25.10
CA THR A 21 -15.92 -6.33 -24.80
C THR A 21 -15.98 -7.85 -24.73
N LEU A 22 -17.02 -8.45 -24.14
CA LEU A 22 -17.18 -9.90 -24.12
C LEU A 22 -17.33 -10.47 -25.53
N ALA A 23 -18.12 -9.84 -26.40
CA ALA A 23 -18.25 -10.24 -27.80
C ALA A 23 -16.88 -10.32 -28.51
N HIS A 24 -16.03 -9.30 -28.35
CA HIS A 24 -14.65 -9.31 -28.86
C HIS A 24 -13.80 -10.44 -28.27
N CYS A 25 -13.85 -10.65 -26.96
CA CYS A 25 -13.11 -11.73 -26.32
C CYS A 25 -13.58 -13.12 -26.78
N LEU A 26 -14.88 -13.31 -27.01
CA LEU A 26 -15.45 -14.56 -27.55
C LEU A 26 -15.04 -14.78 -29.01
N LEU A 27 -15.03 -13.73 -29.85
CA LEU A 27 -14.51 -13.79 -31.21
C LEU A 27 -13.06 -14.28 -31.25
N ARG A 28 -12.19 -13.72 -30.40
CA ARG A 28 -10.78 -14.14 -30.30
C ARG A 28 -10.60 -15.59 -29.83
N ASN A 29 -11.58 -16.14 -29.12
CA ASN A 29 -11.62 -17.55 -28.70
C ASN A 29 -12.42 -18.45 -29.65
N ASN A 30 -12.90 -17.94 -30.79
CA ASN A 30 -13.73 -18.67 -31.75
C ASN A 30 -15.01 -19.28 -31.13
N ILE A 31 -15.63 -18.54 -30.20
CA ILE A 31 -16.88 -18.91 -29.52
C ILE A 31 -18.04 -18.16 -30.17
N ASP A 32 -19.14 -18.86 -30.48
CA ASP A 32 -20.32 -18.25 -31.09
C ASP A 32 -21.11 -17.42 -30.06
N PHE A 33 -21.68 -16.31 -30.50
CA PHE A 33 -22.45 -15.42 -29.62
C PHE A 33 -23.49 -14.60 -30.36
N VAL A 34 -24.44 -14.05 -29.60
CA VAL A 34 -25.35 -12.99 -30.04
C VAL A 34 -25.45 -11.96 -28.91
N VAL A 35 -25.44 -10.68 -29.25
CA VAL A 35 -25.67 -9.57 -28.31
C VAL A 35 -27.06 -9.03 -28.54
N LEU A 36 -27.86 -8.96 -27.47
CA LEU A 36 -29.22 -8.42 -27.48
C LEU A 36 -29.22 -7.08 -26.74
N GLU A 37 -29.31 -5.97 -27.48
CA GLU A 37 -29.33 -4.61 -26.94
C GLU A 37 -30.76 -4.06 -26.96
N ALA A 38 -31.22 -3.54 -25.82
CA ALA A 38 -32.58 -3.04 -25.65
C ALA A 38 -32.83 -1.74 -26.45
N HIS A 39 -31.84 -0.85 -26.52
CA HIS A 39 -31.93 0.39 -27.28
C HIS A 39 -31.87 0.12 -28.79
N SER A 40 -32.51 0.98 -29.58
CA SER A 40 -32.45 0.94 -31.05
C SER A 40 -31.09 1.36 -31.60
N GLU A 41 -30.32 2.13 -30.84
CA GLU A 41 -28.98 2.62 -31.16
C GLU A 41 -27.96 2.02 -30.18
N ILE A 42 -26.85 1.47 -30.71
CA ILE A 42 -25.83 0.78 -29.90
C ILE A 42 -24.93 1.73 -29.09
N ALA A 43 -24.70 2.93 -29.61
CA ALA A 43 -23.86 3.95 -29.00
C ALA A 43 -24.66 5.24 -28.87
N PRO A 44 -25.65 5.31 -27.95
CA PRO A 44 -26.47 6.51 -27.80
C PRO A 44 -25.69 7.63 -27.09
N GLN A 45 -25.91 8.88 -27.50
CA GLN A 45 -25.29 10.04 -26.85
C GLN A 45 -26.05 10.44 -25.58
N VAL A 46 -25.85 9.67 -24.50
CA VAL A 46 -26.51 9.90 -23.20
C VAL A 46 -25.72 10.82 -22.26
N GLY A 47 -24.66 11.47 -22.75
CA GLY A 47 -23.89 12.46 -21.98
C GLY A 47 -23.06 11.88 -20.83
N ALA A 48 -22.78 10.58 -20.84
CA ALA A 48 -21.93 9.92 -19.85
C ALA A 48 -20.49 9.81 -20.35
N SER A 49 -19.53 9.90 -19.42
CA SER A 49 -18.11 9.67 -19.69
C SER A 49 -17.59 8.42 -18.98
N ILE A 50 -16.45 7.92 -19.43
CA ILE A 50 -15.73 6.82 -18.79
C ILE A 50 -14.24 7.15 -18.73
N GLY A 51 -13.61 6.83 -17.60
CA GLY A 51 -12.16 6.79 -17.49
C GLY A 51 -11.62 5.44 -17.95
N ILE A 52 -10.75 5.42 -18.94
CA ILE A 52 -9.96 4.24 -19.31
C ILE A 52 -8.62 4.34 -18.58
N ILE A 53 -8.35 3.33 -17.75
CA ILE A 53 -7.13 3.22 -16.92
C ILE A 53 -6.37 1.95 -17.30
N PRO A 54 -5.12 1.77 -16.85
CA PRO A 54 -4.22 0.80 -17.46
C PRO A 54 -4.69 -0.66 -17.47
N ASN A 55 -5.44 -1.11 -16.45
CA ASN A 55 -5.98 -2.45 -16.41
C ASN A 55 -7.01 -2.72 -17.53
N GLY A 56 -7.94 -1.78 -17.77
CA GLY A 56 -8.88 -1.88 -18.88
C GLY A 56 -8.22 -1.61 -20.23
N ALA A 57 -7.37 -0.56 -20.29
CA ALA A 57 -6.62 -0.17 -21.48
C ALA A 57 -5.84 -1.34 -22.10
N ARG A 58 -5.14 -2.12 -21.26
CA ARG A 58 -4.36 -3.27 -21.70
C ARG A 58 -5.21 -4.35 -22.39
N ILE A 59 -6.41 -4.64 -21.86
CA ILE A 59 -7.31 -5.62 -22.48
C ILE A 59 -7.83 -5.08 -23.81
N LEU A 60 -8.17 -3.79 -23.89
CA LEU A 60 -8.56 -3.14 -25.13
C LEU A 60 -7.41 -3.16 -26.16
N ASP A 61 -6.16 -3.05 -25.71
CA ASP A 61 -4.98 -3.14 -26.56
C ASP A 61 -4.73 -4.58 -27.04
N GLN A 62 -4.91 -5.59 -26.18
CA GLN A 62 -4.95 -7.00 -26.61
C GLN A 62 -6.02 -7.24 -27.69
N LEU A 63 -7.14 -6.54 -27.64
CA LEU A 63 -8.19 -6.67 -28.64
C LEU A 63 -7.89 -5.88 -29.95
N GLY A 64 -6.89 -4.99 -29.94
CA GLY A 64 -6.53 -4.13 -31.06
C GLY A 64 -7.33 -2.82 -31.12
N LEU A 65 -7.98 -2.43 -30.02
CA LEU A 65 -8.95 -1.32 -29.96
C LEU A 65 -8.39 -0.06 -29.30
N PHE A 66 -7.30 -0.19 -28.55
CA PHE A 66 -6.86 0.87 -27.64
C PHE A 66 -6.32 2.11 -28.36
N ASP A 67 -5.63 1.96 -29.48
CA ASP A 67 -5.03 3.10 -30.17
C ASP A 67 -6.08 4.04 -30.77
N ASP A 68 -7.20 3.51 -31.28
CA ASP A 68 -8.33 4.32 -31.75
C ASP A 68 -9.02 5.07 -30.61
N ILE A 69 -9.16 4.42 -29.45
CA ILE A 69 -9.65 5.09 -28.24
C ILE A 69 -8.67 6.20 -27.85
N LEU A 70 -7.39 5.89 -27.71
CA LEU A 70 -6.36 6.83 -27.29
C LEU A 70 -6.29 8.05 -28.21
N ALA A 71 -6.43 7.88 -29.53
CA ALA A 71 -6.43 8.96 -30.52
C ALA A 71 -7.53 10.01 -30.29
N THR A 72 -8.62 9.63 -29.64
CA THR A 72 -9.75 10.52 -29.30
C THR A 72 -9.66 11.14 -27.91
N THR A 73 -8.62 10.83 -27.14
CA THR A 73 -8.45 11.29 -25.76
C THR A 73 -7.31 12.29 -25.59
N GLU A 74 -7.31 12.98 -24.44
CA GLU A 74 -6.14 13.66 -23.91
C GLU A 74 -5.71 12.94 -22.62
N PRO A 75 -4.51 12.33 -22.58
CA PRO A 75 -3.97 11.73 -21.37
C PRO A 75 -3.86 12.73 -20.21
N LEU A 76 -4.28 12.30 -19.02
CA LEU A 76 -4.03 13.08 -17.81
C LEU A 76 -2.53 13.09 -17.50
N ARG A 77 -2.04 14.26 -17.15
CA ARG A 77 -0.64 14.53 -16.80
C ARG A 77 -0.53 14.91 -15.33
N GLU A 78 -1.45 15.74 -14.86
CA GLU A 78 -1.41 16.32 -13.52
C GLU A 78 -2.72 16.12 -12.78
N SER A 79 -2.62 16.04 -11.46
CA SER A 79 -3.78 15.98 -10.56
C SER A 79 -3.66 17.06 -9.49
N PHE A 80 -4.74 17.81 -9.35
CA PHE A 80 -4.92 18.89 -8.39
C PHE A 80 -5.99 18.48 -7.39
N TYR A 81 -5.71 18.73 -6.11
CA TYR A 81 -6.57 18.38 -5.01
C TYR A 81 -6.88 19.63 -4.20
N TRP A 82 -8.16 19.92 -4.00
CA TRP A 82 -8.65 21.19 -3.48
C TRP A 82 -9.51 20.98 -2.24
N THR A 83 -9.51 21.96 -1.34
CA THR A 83 -10.56 22.04 -0.31
C THR A 83 -11.87 22.54 -0.93
N GLY A 84 -13.00 22.34 -0.26
CA GLY A 84 -14.31 22.83 -0.69
C GLY A 84 -14.40 24.36 -0.86
N GLU A 85 -13.44 25.10 -0.32
CA GLU A 85 -13.29 26.56 -0.44
C GLU A 85 -12.36 26.99 -1.59
N GLY A 86 -11.72 26.03 -2.28
CA GLY A 86 -10.82 26.31 -3.42
C GLY A 86 -9.34 26.45 -3.06
N ASN A 87 -8.93 26.07 -1.85
CA ASN A 87 -7.50 26.08 -1.48
C ASN A 87 -6.80 24.82 -2.01
N LEU A 88 -5.63 24.98 -2.62
CA LEU A 88 -4.84 23.85 -3.11
C LEU A 88 -4.26 23.06 -1.92
N ILE A 89 -4.59 21.78 -1.84
CA ILE A 89 -4.04 20.83 -0.87
C ILE A 89 -2.72 20.27 -1.42
N VAL A 90 -2.75 19.73 -2.64
CA VAL A 90 -1.56 19.19 -3.31
C VAL A 90 -1.75 19.17 -4.83
N ARG A 91 -0.65 19.39 -5.55
CA ARG A 91 -0.50 19.10 -6.98
C ARG A 91 0.50 17.97 -7.14
N ASN A 92 0.20 16.97 -7.95
CA ASN A 92 1.14 15.90 -8.26
C ASN A 92 1.00 15.38 -9.70
N ASP A 93 1.99 14.61 -10.11
CA ASP A 93 2.17 13.99 -11.43
C ASP A 93 1.79 12.50 -11.43
N THR A 94 0.94 12.06 -10.49
CA THR A 94 0.54 10.65 -10.36
C THR A 94 0.07 10.02 -11.68
N PRO A 95 -0.73 10.70 -12.53
CA PRO A 95 -1.11 10.14 -13.83
C PRO A 95 0.08 9.78 -14.73
N GLN A 96 1.12 10.63 -14.77
CA GLN A 96 2.36 10.34 -15.54
C GLN A 96 3.13 9.18 -14.93
N LEU A 97 3.21 9.12 -13.60
CA LEU A 97 3.83 7.99 -12.91
C LEU A 97 3.11 6.67 -13.23
N ILE A 98 1.77 6.66 -13.23
CA ILE A 98 0.96 5.51 -13.63
C ILE A 98 1.23 5.13 -15.09
N GLN A 99 1.30 6.10 -16.00
CA GLN A 99 1.63 5.83 -17.40
C GLN A 99 3.01 5.21 -17.57
N LYS A 100 4.03 5.75 -16.91
CA LYS A 100 5.40 5.22 -16.94
C LYS A 100 5.47 3.79 -16.37
N ARG A 101 4.73 3.54 -15.29
CA ARG A 101 4.66 2.24 -14.63
C ARG A 101 4.00 1.18 -15.47
N HIS A 102 2.84 1.47 -16.06
CA HIS A 102 2.01 0.44 -16.68
C HIS A 102 1.99 0.49 -18.21
N GLY A 103 2.58 1.53 -18.81
CA GLY A 103 2.62 1.76 -20.25
C GLY A 103 1.38 2.47 -20.80
N TYR A 104 0.28 2.53 -20.05
CA TYR A 104 -0.98 3.11 -20.48
C TYR A 104 -1.33 4.35 -19.65
N PRO A 105 -1.79 5.45 -20.28
CA PRO A 105 -2.22 6.63 -19.54
C PRO A 105 -3.57 6.41 -18.84
N ILE A 106 -3.90 7.32 -17.92
CA ILE A 106 -5.27 7.53 -17.48
C ILE A 106 -5.89 8.57 -18.41
N ALA A 107 -7.01 8.23 -19.05
CA ALA A 107 -7.70 9.14 -19.95
C ALA A 107 -9.21 9.03 -19.78
N PHE A 108 -9.92 10.15 -20.00
CA PHE A 108 -11.38 10.19 -19.98
C PHE A 108 -11.92 10.51 -21.35
N ILE A 109 -13.07 9.90 -21.65
CA ILE A 109 -13.70 9.95 -22.96
C ILE A 109 -15.22 9.84 -22.82
N ASP A 110 -15.96 10.40 -23.76
CA ASP A 110 -17.38 10.14 -23.94
C ASP A 110 -17.60 8.63 -24.06
N ARG A 111 -18.46 8.07 -23.19
CA ARG A 111 -18.77 6.64 -23.16
C ARG A 111 -19.27 6.14 -24.53
N GLN A 112 -19.99 7.01 -25.25
CA GLN A 112 -20.49 6.75 -26.59
C GLN A 112 -19.36 6.38 -27.57
N VAL A 113 -18.23 7.08 -27.51
CA VAL A 113 -17.11 6.85 -28.44
C VAL A 113 -16.51 5.46 -28.21
N VAL A 114 -16.38 5.04 -26.94
CA VAL A 114 -15.89 3.69 -26.61
C VAL A 114 -16.85 2.61 -27.14
N LEU A 115 -18.16 2.78 -26.96
CA LEU A 115 -19.16 1.86 -27.49
C LEU A 115 -19.11 1.81 -29.03
N LYS A 116 -18.96 2.95 -29.68
CA LYS A 116 -18.82 3.05 -31.13
C LYS A 116 -17.57 2.31 -31.62
N VAL A 117 -16.41 2.53 -31.02
CA VAL A 117 -15.18 1.80 -31.37
C VAL A 117 -15.38 0.29 -31.19
N LEU A 118 -15.95 -0.13 -30.04
CA LEU A 118 -16.24 -1.54 -29.78
C LEU A 118 -17.18 -2.14 -30.83
N TYR A 119 -18.23 -1.43 -31.26
CA TYR A 119 -19.17 -1.91 -32.27
C TYR A 119 -18.57 -1.91 -33.68
N ASP A 120 -17.91 -0.81 -34.07
CA ASP A 120 -17.33 -0.64 -35.41
C ASP A 120 -16.26 -1.71 -35.68
N HIS A 121 -15.44 -2.06 -34.68
CA HIS A 121 -14.42 -3.10 -34.79
C HIS A 121 -14.94 -4.54 -34.79
N LEU A 122 -16.24 -4.77 -34.59
CA LEU A 122 -16.82 -6.10 -34.87
C LEU A 122 -16.88 -6.39 -36.37
N ALA A 123 -16.75 -5.36 -37.23
CA ALA A 123 -16.68 -5.48 -38.68
C ALA A 123 -17.76 -6.41 -39.26
N GLU A 124 -17.39 -7.50 -39.93
CA GLU A 124 -18.32 -8.47 -40.53
C GLU A 124 -19.20 -9.23 -39.53
N HIS A 125 -18.97 -9.07 -38.22
CA HIS A 125 -19.74 -9.69 -37.14
C HIS A 125 -20.74 -8.74 -36.47
N GLN A 126 -20.93 -7.52 -37.00
CA GLN A 126 -21.93 -6.57 -36.50
C GLN A 126 -23.36 -7.10 -36.57
N ASP A 127 -23.65 -8.03 -37.49
CA ASP A 127 -24.95 -8.70 -37.61
C ASP A 127 -25.33 -9.53 -36.37
N ARG A 128 -24.35 -9.84 -35.52
CA ARG A 128 -24.56 -10.55 -34.24
C ARG A 128 -24.95 -9.63 -33.10
N VAL A 129 -24.97 -8.31 -33.31
CA VAL A 129 -25.41 -7.32 -32.33
C VAL A 129 -26.77 -6.79 -32.74
N LEU A 130 -27.81 -7.28 -32.08
CA LEU A 130 -29.20 -7.00 -32.40
C LEU A 130 -29.74 -5.92 -31.47
N THR A 131 -29.97 -4.73 -32.01
CA THR A 131 -30.61 -3.60 -31.32
C THR A 131 -32.13 -3.73 -31.28
N GLY A 132 -32.77 -3.00 -30.37
CA GLY A 132 -34.22 -3.10 -30.14
C GLY A 132 -34.67 -4.44 -29.54
N LYS A 133 -33.73 -5.26 -29.05
CA LYS A 133 -33.96 -6.59 -28.48
C LYS A 133 -33.96 -6.52 -26.95
N LYS A 134 -34.99 -5.90 -26.41
CA LYS A 134 -35.18 -5.81 -24.96
C LYS A 134 -35.62 -7.17 -24.41
N VAL A 135 -34.73 -7.82 -23.65
CA VAL A 135 -35.02 -9.11 -23.00
C VAL A 135 -36.01 -8.92 -21.85
N VAL A 136 -37.00 -9.81 -21.77
CA VAL A 136 -38.06 -9.76 -20.75
C VAL A 136 -38.16 -11.04 -19.93
N LYS A 137 -37.68 -12.17 -20.47
CA LYS A 137 -37.73 -13.47 -19.80
C LYS A 137 -36.58 -14.36 -20.26
N VAL A 138 -36.06 -15.18 -19.35
CA VAL A 138 -35.11 -16.23 -19.68
C VAL A 138 -35.60 -17.54 -19.09
N GLU A 139 -35.64 -18.58 -19.91
CA GLU A 139 -36.09 -19.92 -19.52
C GLU A 139 -34.91 -20.89 -19.55
N ASP A 140 -34.75 -21.66 -18.48
CA ASP A 140 -33.86 -22.81 -18.47
C ASP A 140 -34.56 -24.00 -19.14
N LEU A 141 -33.93 -24.56 -20.15
CA LEU A 141 -34.33 -25.80 -20.81
C LEU A 141 -33.24 -26.84 -20.58
N HIS A 142 -33.60 -28.12 -20.57
CA HIS A 142 -32.67 -29.22 -20.35
C HIS A 142 -31.42 -29.14 -21.28
N GLY A 143 -30.35 -28.54 -20.77
CA GLY A 143 -29.08 -28.33 -21.47
C GLY A 143 -28.91 -27.01 -22.25
N LYS A 144 -29.88 -26.08 -22.24
CA LYS A 144 -29.81 -24.78 -22.95
C LYS A 144 -30.62 -23.69 -22.23
N VAL A 145 -30.42 -22.44 -22.60
CA VAL A 145 -31.26 -21.31 -22.21
C VAL A 145 -32.04 -20.76 -23.40
N LYS A 146 -33.28 -20.34 -23.17
CA LYS A 146 -34.08 -19.56 -24.12
C LYS A 146 -34.28 -18.16 -23.61
N VAL A 147 -33.85 -17.17 -24.39
CA VAL A 147 -33.96 -15.76 -24.07
C VAL A 147 -35.07 -15.14 -24.92
N HIS A 148 -36.10 -14.61 -24.26
CA HIS A 148 -37.29 -14.02 -24.87
C HIS A 148 -37.21 -12.50 -24.85
N CYS A 149 -37.45 -11.88 -25.99
CA CYS A 149 -37.47 -10.43 -26.16
C CYS A 149 -38.92 -9.89 -26.15
N GLU A 150 -39.06 -8.59 -25.86
CA GLU A 150 -40.34 -7.87 -25.83
C GLU A 150 -41.08 -7.92 -27.18
N ASP A 151 -40.34 -7.99 -28.29
CA ASP A 151 -40.87 -8.11 -29.65
C ASP A 151 -41.23 -9.56 -30.05
N HIS A 152 -41.28 -10.47 -29.08
CA HIS A 152 -41.54 -11.91 -29.24
C HIS A 152 -40.44 -12.70 -29.97
N SER A 153 -39.30 -12.10 -30.29
CA SER A 153 -38.15 -12.85 -30.80
C SER A 153 -37.49 -13.68 -29.70
N VAL A 154 -37.00 -14.87 -30.05
CA VAL A 154 -36.44 -15.86 -29.11
C VAL A 154 -35.07 -16.31 -29.58
N PHE A 155 -34.13 -16.42 -28.65
CA PHE A 155 -32.76 -16.84 -28.91
C PHE A 155 -32.36 -18.01 -28.01
N ASP A 156 -31.88 -19.09 -28.61
CA ASP A 156 -31.32 -20.23 -27.89
C ASP A 156 -29.81 -20.05 -27.66
N GLY A 157 -29.32 -20.46 -26.48
CA GLY A 157 -27.89 -20.49 -26.14
C GLY A 157 -27.54 -21.59 -25.16
N ASP A 158 -26.24 -21.84 -24.99
CA ASP A 158 -25.71 -22.69 -23.93
C ASP A 158 -25.54 -21.91 -22.62
N PHE A 159 -25.32 -20.60 -22.73
CA PHE A 159 -25.19 -19.65 -21.63
C PHE A 159 -25.98 -18.37 -21.90
N VAL A 160 -26.48 -17.77 -20.82
CA VAL A 160 -26.94 -16.38 -20.80
C VAL A 160 -25.98 -15.56 -19.96
N VAL A 161 -25.52 -14.43 -20.50
CA VAL A 161 -24.64 -13.49 -19.80
C VAL A 161 -25.33 -12.14 -19.67
N GLY A 162 -25.67 -11.76 -18.44
CA GLY A 162 -26.20 -10.44 -18.09
C GLY A 162 -25.08 -9.40 -18.07
N ALA A 163 -25.03 -8.59 -19.12
CA ALA A 163 -24.19 -7.41 -19.27
C ALA A 163 -25.05 -6.12 -19.38
N ASP A 164 -26.24 -6.18 -18.82
CA ASP A 164 -27.39 -5.25 -18.91
C ASP A 164 -27.46 -4.25 -17.74
N GLY A 165 -26.36 -4.09 -17.02
CA GLY A 165 -26.17 -2.99 -16.06
C GLY A 165 -26.84 -3.18 -14.71
N VAL A 166 -27.01 -2.08 -13.97
CA VAL A 166 -27.43 -2.09 -12.56
C VAL A 166 -28.86 -2.63 -12.35
N ARG A 167 -29.71 -2.56 -13.37
CA ARG A 167 -31.10 -3.06 -13.35
C ARG A 167 -31.26 -4.33 -14.18
N SER A 168 -30.26 -5.20 -14.12
CA SER A 168 -30.18 -6.41 -14.93
C SER A 168 -31.44 -7.27 -14.82
N ILE A 169 -32.06 -7.58 -15.96
CA ILE A 169 -33.17 -8.54 -16.05
C ILE A 169 -32.64 -9.96 -15.90
N VAL A 170 -31.43 -10.25 -16.39
CA VAL A 170 -30.79 -11.55 -16.22
C VAL A 170 -30.56 -11.85 -14.74
N ARG A 171 -30.13 -10.85 -13.96
CA ARG A 171 -29.98 -10.96 -12.50
C ARG A 171 -31.31 -11.28 -11.81
N GLN A 172 -32.39 -10.59 -12.19
CA GLN A 172 -33.71 -10.82 -11.61
C GLN A 172 -34.21 -12.23 -11.89
N GLN A 173 -34.13 -12.66 -13.16
CA GLN A 173 -34.50 -14.01 -13.57
C GLN A 173 -33.59 -15.09 -12.95
N MET A 174 -32.31 -14.78 -12.71
CA MET A 174 -31.38 -15.65 -11.99
C MET A 174 -31.81 -15.84 -10.53
N TRP A 175 -32.34 -14.82 -9.84
CA TRP A 175 -32.90 -14.99 -8.50
C TRP A 175 -34.15 -15.85 -8.49
N ASP A 176 -35.03 -15.70 -9.48
CA ASP A 176 -36.23 -16.54 -9.61
C ASP A 176 -35.82 -18.01 -9.91
N TYR A 177 -34.78 -18.20 -10.71
CA TYR A 177 -34.18 -19.51 -10.94
C TYR A 177 -33.58 -20.10 -9.65
N MET A 178 -32.88 -19.30 -8.85
CA MET A 178 -32.37 -19.72 -7.54
C MET A 178 -33.50 -20.17 -6.59
N ASP A 179 -34.61 -19.43 -6.55
CA ASP A 179 -35.77 -19.84 -5.75
C ASP A 179 -36.28 -21.21 -6.21
N SER A 180 -36.36 -21.45 -7.51
CA SER A 180 -36.76 -22.75 -8.07
C SER A 180 -35.81 -23.92 -7.73
N LYS A 181 -34.58 -23.62 -7.29
CA LYS A 181 -33.55 -24.60 -6.87
C LYS A 181 -33.43 -24.75 -5.36
N GLY A 182 -34.33 -24.15 -4.58
CA GLY A 182 -34.29 -24.22 -3.12
C GLY A 182 -33.22 -23.33 -2.48
N LEU A 183 -32.85 -22.24 -3.16
CA LEU A 183 -31.90 -21.22 -2.68
C LEU A 183 -32.61 -19.90 -2.32
N GLU A 184 -33.83 -19.98 -1.78
CA GLU A 184 -34.71 -18.83 -1.54
C GLU A 184 -34.08 -17.82 -0.55
N ARG A 185 -33.36 -18.33 0.46
CA ARG A 185 -32.70 -17.48 1.46
C ARG A 185 -31.56 -16.67 0.86
N GLU A 186 -30.77 -17.29 -0.01
CA GLU A 186 -29.67 -16.66 -0.73
C GLU A 186 -30.19 -15.61 -1.71
N ALA A 187 -31.22 -15.96 -2.49
CA ALA A 187 -31.83 -15.05 -3.46
C ALA A 187 -32.47 -13.83 -2.78
N LEU A 188 -33.18 -14.02 -1.66
CA LEU A 188 -33.75 -12.92 -0.87
C LEU A 188 -32.66 -11.97 -0.34
N ARG A 189 -31.50 -12.50 0.10
CA ARG A 189 -30.38 -11.67 0.55
C ARG A 189 -29.82 -10.82 -0.59
N GLU A 190 -29.70 -11.38 -1.80
CA GLU A 190 -29.23 -10.63 -2.96
C GLU A 190 -30.22 -9.56 -3.42
N ARG A 191 -31.53 -9.85 -3.42
CA ARG A 191 -32.58 -8.86 -3.73
C ARG A 191 -32.50 -7.62 -2.84
N ASN A 192 -32.08 -7.80 -1.59
CA ASN A 192 -31.95 -6.72 -0.59
C ASN A 192 -30.52 -6.15 -0.46
N ALA A 193 -29.55 -6.60 -1.27
CA ALA A 193 -28.15 -6.24 -1.10
C ALA A 193 -27.80 -4.82 -1.62
N MET A 194 -28.60 -4.28 -2.54
CA MET A 194 -28.35 -2.96 -3.13
C MET A 194 -28.68 -1.85 -2.14
N THR A 195 -27.76 -0.89 -2.03
CA THR A 195 -27.93 0.32 -1.20
C THR A 195 -27.49 1.57 -1.95
N SER A 196 -27.85 2.75 -1.44
CA SER A 196 -27.30 4.02 -1.92
C SER A 196 -27.22 5.02 -0.78
N GLU A 197 -26.04 5.59 -0.54
CA GLU A 197 -25.79 6.65 0.47
C GLU A 197 -25.44 8.00 -0.19
N TYR A 198 -25.09 7.99 -1.47
CA TYR A 198 -24.66 9.17 -2.22
C TYR A 198 -25.44 9.26 -3.52
N ASN A 199 -25.55 10.47 -4.05
CA ASN A 199 -26.05 10.72 -5.39
C ASN A 199 -24.99 11.48 -6.21
N CYS A 200 -25.22 11.61 -7.51
CA CYS A 200 -24.30 12.28 -8.41
C CYS A 200 -25.04 13.01 -9.51
N VAL A 201 -24.76 14.31 -9.64
CA VAL A 201 -24.99 15.06 -10.88
C VAL A 201 -23.69 15.01 -11.68
N PHE A 202 -23.72 14.43 -12.86
CA PHE A 202 -22.57 14.42 -13.75
C PHE A 202 -22.92 14.99 -15.12
N GLY A 203 -21.90 15.45 -15.82
CA GLY A 203 -22.10 16.08 -17.11
C GLY A 203 -20.82 16.25 -17.92
N ILE A 204 -21.02 16.81 -19.10
CA ILE A 204 -19.96 17.16 -20.04
C ILE A 204 -20.13 18.64 -20.37
N SER A 205 -19.07 19.42 -20.22
CA SER A 205 -19.06 20.85 -20.58
C SER A 205 -18.08 21.12 -21.72
N THR A 206 -18.32 22.23 -22.42
CA THR A 206 -17.33 22.83 -23.31
C THR A 206 -16.15 23.40 -22.51
N ALA A 207 -15.09 23.83 -23.21
CA ALA A 207 -13.88 24.37 -22.58
C ALA A 207 -14.18 25.52 -21.62
N VAL A 208 -13.59 25.44 -20.42
CA VAL A 208 -13.74 26.42 -19.34
C VAL A 208 -12.37 27.08 -19.13
N PRO A 209 -12.26 28.42 -19.23
CA PRO A 209 -11.02 29.12 -18.91
C PRO A 209 -10.52 28.79 -17.49
N GLY A 210 -9.22 28.50 -17.36
CA GLY A 210 -8.60 28.08 -16.09
C GLY A 210 -8.59 26.57 -15.84
N LEU A 211 -9.18 25.77 -16.74
CA LEU A 211 -9.11 24.31 -16.72
C LEU A 211 -8.40 23.80 -17.98
N ASP A 212 -7.14 23.36 -17.84
CA ASP A 212 -6.28 23.02 -18.97
C ASP A 212 -6.37 21.54 -19.38
N PRO A 213 -6.32 21.20 -20.68
CA PRO A 213 -6.29 19.81 -21.14
C PRO A 213 -5.20 18.95 -20.48
N GLY A 214 -5.57 17.73 -20.09
CA GLY A 214 -4.67 16.81 -19.39
C GLY A 214 -4.56 17.07 -17.89
N SER A 215 -5.32 18.00 -17.33
CA SER A 215 -5.44 18.17 -15.87
C SER A 215 -6.65 17.41 -15.30
N GLY A 216 -6.52 16.96 -14.05
CA GLY A 216 -7.61 16.42 -13.26
C GLY A 216 -7.73 17.16 -11.93
N HIS A 217 -8.94 17.53 -11.53
CA HIS A 217 -9.24 18.29 -10.34
C HIS A 217 -10.17 17.49 -9.43
N ARG A 218 -9.80 17.36 -8.16
CA ARG A 218 -10.60 16.71 -7.12
C ARG A 218 -10.81 17.65 -5.95
N THR A 219 -12.05 17.84 -5.55
CA THR A 219 -12.41 18.72 -4.43
C THR A 219 -12.89 17.90 -3.25
N PHE A 220 -12.36 18.20 -2.07
CA PHE A 220 -12.75 17.60 -0.80
C PHE A 220 -13.67 18.55 -0.02
N GLY A 221 -14.96 18.22 0.06
CA GLY A 221 -15.98 19.06 0.70
C GLY A 221 -16.74 18.30 1.79
N GLU A 222 -17.30 19.02 2.75
CA GLU A 222 -18.13 18.39 3.80
C GLU A 222 -19.49 17.98 3.22
N GLY A 223 -19.68 16.66 3.05
CA GLY A 223 -20.89 16.08 2.48
C GLY A 223 -21.00 16.20 0.95
N PHE A 224 -19.97 16.71 0.28
CA PHE A 224 -19.94 16.82 -1.18
C PHE A 224 -18.51 16.71 -1.73
N SER A 225 -18.39 16.39 -3.02
CA SER A 225 -17.11 16.47 -3.73
C SER A 225 -17.29 16.74 -5.22
N PHE A 226 -16.23 17.25 -5.85
CA PHE A 226 -16.16 17.38 -7.30
C PHE A 226 -15.02 16.53 -7.85
N LEU A 227 -15.27 15.84 -8.96
CA LEU A 227 -14.25 15.25 -9.83
C LEU A 227 -14.40 15.88 -11.20
N THR A 228 -13.39 16.61 -11.66
CA THR A 228 -13.39 17.32 -12.95
C THR A 228 -12.15 16.94 -13.74
N LEU A 229 -12.32 16.54 -14.99
CA LEU A 229 -11.27 15.93 -15.81
C LEU A 229 -11.32 16.56 -17.20
N ILE A 230 -10.21 17.12 -17.64
CA ILE A 230 -10.17 17.91 -18.87
C ILE A 230 -9.55 17.06 -19.98
N GLY A 231 -10.40 16.69 -20.92
CA GLY A 231 -10.04 15.89 -22.09
C GLY A 231 -9.58 16.72 -23.29
N LYS A 232 -9.61 16.07 -24.45
CA LYS A 232 -9.18 16.64 -25.73
C LYS A 232 -10.00 17.88 -26.09
N GLU A 233 -9.36 18.87 -26.70
CA GLU A 233 -9.99 20.15 -27.10
C GLU A 233 -10.64 20.92 -25.93
N GLY A 234 -10.21 20.66 -24.69
CA GLY A 234 -10.75 21.31 -23.50
C GLY A 234 -12.12 20.79 -23.07
N ARG A 235 -12.61 19.66 -23.62
CA ARG A 235 -13.87 19.04 -23.19
C ARG A 235 -13.78 18.63 -21.72
N VAL A 236 -14.73 19.07 -20.89
CA VAL A 236 -14.66 18.89 -19.43
C VAL A 236 -15.66 17.83 -18.99
N TYR A 237 -15.16 16.73 -18.43
CA TYR A 237 -15.96 15.69 -17.80
C TYR A 237 -16.04 15.94 -16.30
N TRP A 238 -17.24 16.07 -15.75
CA TRP A 238 -17.39 16.46 -14.36
C TRP A 238 -18.46 15.65 -13.63
N PHE A 239 -18.21 15.45 -12.34
CA PHE A 239 -19.06 14.72 -11.42
C PHE A 239 -19.16 15.54 -10.13
N PHE A 240 -20.38 15.82 -9.72
CA PHE A 240 -20.73 16.45 -8.47
C PHE A 240 -21.43 15.43 -7.58
N PHE A 241 -20.72 14.98 -6.56
CA PHE A 241 -21.20 13.98 -5.61
C PHE A 241 -21.76 14.66 -4.38
N THR A 242 -22.92 14.23 -3.91
CA THR A 242 -23.44 14.66 -2.60
C THR A 242 -23.86 13.47 -1.75
N LYS A 243 -23.68 13.63 -0.44
CA LYS A 243 -24.18 12.69 0.56
C LYS A 243 -25.68 12.90 0.74
N MET A 244 -26.44 11.80 0.74
CA MET A 244 -27.86 11.83 1.06
C MET A 244 -28.11 11.85 2.57
N ASP A 245 -29.35 12.12 2.97
CA ASP A 245 -29.79 12.20 4.36
C ASP A 245 -29.66 10.86 5.11
N ARG A 246 -29.82 9.74 4.38
CA ARG A 246 -29.71 8.39 4.93
C ARG A 246 -29.19 7.40 3.88
N VAL A 247 -28.91 6.18 4.34
CA VAL A 247 -28.67 5.03 3.46
C VAL A 247 -30.02 4.48 3.01
N TYR A 248 -30.26 4.45 1.70
CA TYR A 248 -31.47 3.89 1.11
C TYR A 248 -31.28 2.41 0.77
N SER A 249 -32.28 1.60 1.09
CA SER A 249 -32.36 0.19 0.67
C SER A 249 -32.88 0.09 -0.77
N ALA A 250 -32.65 -1.06 -1.42
CA ALA A 250 -32.94 -1.30 -2.84
C ALA A 250 -34.31 -0.79 -3.34
N SER A 251 -35.38 -0.98 -2.56
CA SER A 251 -36.76 -0.57 -2.92
C SER A 251 -37.04 0.91 -2.68
N GLU A 252 -36.22 1.59 -1.88
CA GLU A 252 -36.39 2.98 -1.47
C GLU A 252 -35.44 3.94 -2.21
N ILE A 253 -34.52 3.43 -3.03
CA ILE A 253 -33.53 4.28 -3.73
C ILE A 253 -34.25 5.34 -4.57
N PRO A 254 -34.03 6.64 -4.30
CA PRO A 254 -34.73 7.70 -5.00
C PRO A 254 -34.34 7.74 -6.48
N ARG A 255 -35.30 8.16 -7.31
CA ARG A 255 -35.08 8.43 -8.72
C ARG A 255 -35.15 9.92 -8.96
N PHE A 256 -34.12 10.45 -9.59
CA PHE A 256 -34.05 11.85 -9.95
C PHE A 256 -34.39 12.03 -11.43
N ASN A 257 -34.92 13.20 -11.75
CA ASN A 257 -35.22 13.61 -13.11
C ASN A 257 -34.52 14.95 -13.40
N GLN A 258 -34.55 15.37 -14.66
CA GLN A 258 -33.84 16.57 -15.12
C GLN A 258 -34.30 17.86 -14.40
N GLY A 259 -35.55 17.94 -13.98
CA GLY A 259 -36.12 19.13 -13.32
C GLY A 259 -35.60 19.35 -11.89
N LEU A 260 -35.04 18.32 -11.26
CA LEU A 260 -34.47 18.41 -9.91
C LEU A 260 -32.99 18.82 -9.90
N ILE A 261 -32.34 18.87 -11.06
CA ILE A 261 -30.89 19.14 -11.15
C ILE A 261 -30.60 20.56 -10.65
N ASP A 262 -31.27 21.57 -11.21
CA ASP A 262 -31.00 22.97 -10.91
C ASP A 262 -31.22 23.29 -9.42
N GLU A 263 -32.30 22.77 -8.83
CA GLU A 263 -32.57 22.90 -7.40
C GLU A 263 -31.47 22.24 -6.54
N HIS A 264 -31.05 21.04 -6.93
CA HIS A 264 -30.02 20.29 -6.19
C HIS A 264 -28.63 20.96 -6.25
N VAL A 265 -28.23 21.51 -7.40
CA VAL A 265 -26.92 22.15 -7.57
C VAL A 265 -26.86 23.58 -7.05
N ALA A 266 -27.98 24.28 -6.95
CA ALA A 266 -28.04 25.70 -6.60
C ALA A 266 -27.22 26.09 -5.35
N PRO A 267 -27.23 25.33 -4.23
CA PRO A 267 -26.43 25.65 -3.05
C PRO A 267 -24.91 25.56 -3.27
N TYR A 268 -24.47 24.90 -4.33
CA TYR A 268 -23.07 24.55 -4.59
C TYR A 268 -22.47 25.31 -5.77
N LEU A 269 -23.25 26.10 -6.51
CA LEU A 269 -22.76 26.83 -7.69
C LEU A 269 -21.57 27.75 -7.40
N GLN A 270 -21.50 28.33 -6.20
CA GLN A 270 -20.40 29.21 -5.78
C GLN A 270 -19.21 28.45 -5.15
N LYS A 271 -19.30 27.12 -5.00
CA LYS A 271 -18.17 26.30 -4.57
C LYS A 271 -17.12 26.23 -5.67
N GLN A 272 -15.87 26.09 -5.27
CA GLN A 272 -14.73 26.16 -6.16
C GLN A 272 -14.33 24.77 -6.69
N ILE A 273 -14.00 24.69 -7.98
CA ILE A 273 -13.39 23.52 -8.63
C ILE A 273 -11.85 23.65 -8.63
N SER A 274 -11.36 24.89 -8.74
CA SER A 274 -9.96 25.29 -8.57
C SER A 274 -9.92 26.65 -7.86
N ASP A 275 -8.72 27.20 -7.64
CA ASP A 275 -8.54 28.54 -7.06
C ASP A 275 -9.26 29.67 -7.82
N THR A 276 -9.54 29.48 -9.11
CA THR A 276 -10.05 30.51 -10.01
C THR A 276 -11.37 30.14 -10.70
N VAL A 277 -11.80 28.88 -10.62
CA VAL A 277 -12.95 28.38 -11.37
C VAL A 277 -14.07 27.90 -10.42
N PRO A 278 -15.18 28.64 -10.30
CA PRO A 278 -16.35 28.18 -9.55
C PRO A 278 -17.13 27.13 -10.34
N PHE A 279 -17.90 26.29 -9.63
CA PHE A 279 -18.73 25.26 -10.24
C PHE A 279 -19.76 25.85 -11.22
N ALA A 280 -20.28 27.06 -10.95
CA ALA A 280 -21.17 27.79 -11.86
C ALA A 280 -20.61 27.95 -13.28
N ALA A 281 -19.32 28.30 -13.41
CA ALA A 281 -18.70 28.53 -14.72
C ALA A 281 -18.66 27.26 -15.59
N LEU A 282 -18.51 26.11 -14.94
CA LEU A 282 -18.56 24.79 -15.55
C LEU A 282 -20.00 24.34 -15.82
N TYR A 283 -20.93 24.62 -14.90
CA TYR A 283 -22.34 24.27 -15.02
C TYR A 283 -23.04 25.02 -16.17
N GLU A 284 -22.78 26.32 -16.34
CA GLU A 284 -23.30 27.15 -17.43
C GLU A 284 -22.91 26.62 -18.82
N ARG A 285 -21.74 25.99 -18.93
CA ARG A 285 -21.17 25.44 -20.17
C ARG A 285 -21.51 23.97 -20.41
N ALA A 286 -22.32 23.37 -19.54
CA ALA A 286 -22.66 21.96 -19.63
C ALA A 286 -23.58 21.68 -20.84
N ILE A 287 -23.10 20.79 -21.71
CA ILE A 287 -23.76 20.23 -22.88
C ILE A 287 -24.76 19.16 -22.44
N THR A 288 -24.36 18.34 -21.47
CA THR A 288 -25.19 17.26 -20.91
C THR A 288 -25.12 17.27 -19.40
N ARG A 289 -26.22 16.89 -18.76
CA ARG A 289 -26.37 16.80 -17.30
C ARG A 289 -27.26 15.62 -16.99
N THR A 290 -26.90 14.82 -16.00
CA THR A 290 -27.71 13.69 -15.56
C THR A 290 -27.58 13.56 -14.05
N PHE A 291 -28.70 13.27 -13.39
CA PHE A 291 -28.75 13.12 -11.95
C PHE A 291 -29.23 11.71 -11.58
N LEU A 292 -28.43 11.00 -10.79
CA LEU A 292 -28.73 9.65 -10.35
C LEU A 292 -28.29 9.39 -8.92
N SER A 293 -28.91 8.39 -8.30
CA SER A 293 -28.42 7.78 -7.06
C SER A 293 -27.21 6.92 -7.40
N LEU A 294 -26.18 6.96 -6.56
CA LEU A 294 -25.03 6.08 -6.70
C LEU A 294 -25.34 4.77 -5.98
N GLU A 295 -25.83 3.79 -6.74
CA GLU A 295 -26.12 2.49 -6.15
C GLU A 295 -24.82 1.71 -5.88
N GLU A 296 -24.83 0.90 -4.84
CA GLU A 296 -23.71 0.10 -4.35
C GLU A 296 -24.22 -1.33 -4.04
N ALA A 297 -23.66 -2.35 -4.70
CA ALA A 297 -23.95 -3.76 -4.45
C ALA A 297 -22.76 -4.68 -4.80
N GLU A 298 -22.50 -5.66 -3.93
CA GLU A 298 -21.61 -6.79 -4.18
C GLU A 298 -22.42 -8.08 -4.06
N TYR A 299 -22.80 -8.69 -5.19
CA TYR A 299 -23.59 -9.92 -5.18
C TYR A 299 -22.72 -11.16 -4.94
N LYS A 300 -23.26 -12.15 -4.24
CA LYS A 300 -22.54 -13.38 -3.86
C LYS A 300 -22.48 -14.39 -5.00
N HIS A 301 -23.50 -14.49 -5.83
CA HIS A 301 -23.53 -15.44 -6.94
C HIS A 301 -23.38 -14.69 -8.24
N TRP A 302 -22.26 -14.88 -8.95
CA TRP A 302 -22.09 -14.29 -10.28
C TRP A 302 -22.39 -15.27 -11.39
N ALA A 303 -22.29 -16.56 -11.08
CA ALA A 303 -22.66 -17.64 -11.97
C ALA A 303 -23.39 -18.74 -11.18
N ILE A 304 -24.49 -19.24 -11.75
CA ILE A 304 -25.20 -20.44 -11.32
C ILE A 304 -25.63 -21.18 -12.58
N ASP A 305 -25.16 -22.41 -12.74
CA ASP A 305 -25.41 -23.25 -13.90
C ASP A 305 -25.09 -22.52 -15.21
N ARG A 306 -26.12 -22.10 -15.97
CA ARG A 306 -26.00 -21.42 -17.28
C ARG A 306 -26.18 -19.90 -17.21
N TRP A 307 -26.41 -19.37 -16.02
CA TRP A 307 -26.70 -17.97 -15.76
C TRP A 307 -25.45 -17.28 -15.26
N ILE A 308 -24.99 -16.24 -15.96
CA ILE A 308 -23.78 -15.51 -15.60
C ILE A 308 -24.08 -14.01 -15.63
N CYS A 309 -23.53 -13.25 -14.69
CA CYS A 309 -23.60 -11.78 -14.65
C CYS A 309 -22.19 -11.18 -14.61
N ILE A 310 -21.95 -10.11 -15.37
CA ILE A 310 -20.68 -9.38 -15.40
C ILE A 310 -20.87 -7.86 -15.39
N GLY A 311 -19.88 -7.15 -14.85
CA GLY A 311 -19.95 -5.69 -14.69
C GLY A 311 -20.99 -5.29 -13.65
N ASP A 312 -21.70 -4.19 -13.89
CA ASP A 312 -22.67 -3.60 -12.96
C ASP A 312 -23.84 -4.55 -12.57
N SER A 313 -24.11 -5.61 -13.35
CA SER A 313 -25.11 -6.65 -13.00
C SER A 313 -24.63 -7.61 -11.91
N ALA A 314 -23.33 -7.59 -11.57
CA ALA A 314 -22.69 -8.45 -10.59
C ALA A 314 -22.02 -7.67 -9.44
N HIS A 315 -21.46 -6.51 -9.75
CA HIS A 315 -20.78 -5.64 -8.79
C HIS A 315 -20.96 -4.18 -9.19
N LYS A 316 -21.75 -3.45 -8.40
CA LYS A 316 -21.97 -2.02 -8.60
C LYS A 316 -21.23 -1.24 -7.52
N MET A 317 -20.35 -0.34 -7.93
CA MET A 317 -19.54 0.50 -7.03
C MET A 317 -19.67 1.98 -7.39
N THR A 318 -19.32 2.86 -6.44
CA THR A 318 -19.21 4.29 -6.70
C THR A 318 -18.11 4.62 -7.73
N PRO A 319 -18.30 5.67 -8.57
CA PRO A 319 -17.45 5.94 -9.72
C PRO A 319 -16.14 6.66 -9.39
N ASN A 320 -15.93 7.11 -8.14
CA ASN A 320 -14.84 8.00 -7.74
C ASN A 320 -13.43 7.47 -8.09
N LEU A 321 -13.27 6.14 -8.07
CA LEU A 321 -12.01 5.45 -8.43
C LEU A 321 -11.88 5.15 -9.94
N GLY A 322 -12.94 5.34 -10.73
CA GLY A 322 -12.95 5.06 -12.18
C GLY A 322 -12.92 3.57 -12.54
N GLN A 323 -13.20 2.67 -11.58
CA GLN A 323 -12.98 1.23 -11.77
C GLN A 323 -14.18 0.44 -12.29
N GLY A 324 -15.40 0.98 -12.32
CA GLY A 324 -16.59 0.24 -12.75
C GLY A 324 -16.45 -0.36 -14.15
N GLY A 325 -16.27 0.50 -15.17
CA GLY A 325 -16.10 0.05 -16.56
C GLY A 325 -14.83 -0.79 -16.79
N ASN A 326 -13.72 -0.45 -16.14
CA ASN A 326 -12.47 -1.20 -16.25
C ASN A 326 -12.57 -2.60 -15.62
N SER A 327 -13.29 -2.72 -14.50
CA SER A 327 -13.59 -4.02 -13.88
C SER A 327 -14.56 -4.84 -14.71
N ALA A 328 -15.47 -4.20 -15.46
CA ALA A 328 -16.34 -4.87 -16.42
C ALA A 328 -15.56 -5.44 -17.61
N ILE A 329 -14.62 -4.66 -18.16
CA ILE A 329 -13.67 -5.13 -19.21
C ILE A 329 -12.85 -6.33 -18.69
N GLU A 330 -12.32 -6.25 -17.46
CA GLU A 330 -11.62 -7.38 -16.82
C GLU A 330 -12.51 -8.62 -16.68
N SER A 331 -13.77 -8.44 -16.25
CA SER A 331 -14.72 -9.54 -16.10
C SER A 331 -15.04 -10.20 -17.44
N ALA A 332 -15.19 -9.43 -18.52
CA ALA A 332 -15.42 -9.95 -19.86
C ALA A 332 -14.24 -10.82 -20.36
N ALA A 333 -13.00 -10.31 -20.27
CA ALA A 333 -11.81 -11.10 -20.65
C ALA A 333 -11.65 -12.35 -19.79
N SER A 334 -11.81 -12.22 -18.47
CA SER A 334 -11.69 -13.36 -17.55
C SER A 334 -12.74 -14.42 -17.80
N LEU A 335 -13.98 -14.03 -18.13
CA LEU A 335 -15.05 -14.97 -18.43
C LEU A 335 -14.77 -15.71 -19.76
N ALA A 336 -14.34 -14.99 -20.79
CA ALA A 336 -14.00 -15.61 -22.07
C ALA A 336 -12.89 -16.67 -21.94
N ASN A 337 -11.85 -16.42 -21.12
CA ASN A 337 -10.82 -17.43 -20.83
C ASN A 337 -11.43 -18.69 -20.20
N THR A 338 -12.32 -18.53 -19.21
CA THR A 338 -12.98 -19.65 -18.55
C THR A 338 -13.89 -20.43 -19.50
N LEU A 339 -14.66 -19.73 -20.35
CA LEU A 339 -15.52 -20.38 -21.34
C LEU A 339 -14.70 -21.14 -22.39
N ALA A 340 -13.55 -20.60 -22.83
CA ALA A 340 -12.64 -21.30 -23.72
C ALA A 340 -12.12 -22.60 -23.08
N SER A 341 -11.70 -22.55 -21.81
CA SER A 341 -11.25 -23.75 -21.08
C SER A 341 -12.36 -24.81 -20.94
N ILE A 342 -13.60 -24.39 -20.69
CA ILE A 342 -14.76 -25.31 -20.64
C ILE A 342 -14.92 -26.02 -21.99
N ILE A 343 -14.87 -25.27 -23.10
CA ILE A 343 -15.05 -25.82 -24.46
C ILE A 343 -13.90 -26.76 -24.83
N GLU A 344 -12.66 -26.42 -24.48
CA GLU A 344 -11.49 -27.28 -24.74
C GLU A 344 -11.52 -28.58 -23.95
N ALA A 345 -11.97 -28.54 -22.68
CA ALA A 345 -12.09 -29.71 -21.84
C ALA A 345 -13.26 -30.62 -22.24
N SER A 346 -14.28 -30.06 -22.89
CA SER A 346 -15.49 -30.79 -23.26
C SER A 346 -15.28 -31.62 -24.52
N ARG A 347 -15.23 -32.95 -24.36
CA ARG A 347 -15.22 -33.92 -25.47
C ARG A 347 -16.61 -34.20 -26.04
N GLU A 348 -17.65 -33.84 -25.30
CA GLU A 348 -19.06 -34.11 -25.59
C GLU A 348 -19.75 -32.88 -26.23
N PRO A 349 -20.78 -33.08 -27.07
CA PRO A 349 -21.63 -32.00 -27.60
C PRO A 349 -22.31 -31.11 -26.57
N ARG A 350 -22.49 -31.60 -25.34
CA ARG A 350 -23.22 -30.94 -24.26
C ARG A 350 -22.44 -31.06 -22.96
N VAL A 351 -22.12 -29.92 -22.36
CA VAL A 351 -21.43 -29.87 -21.07
C VAL A 351 -22.46 -30.01 -19.95
N SER A 352 -22.22 -30.95 -19.02
CA SER A 352 -23.11 -31.15 -17.88
C SER A 352 -23.03 -29.97 -16.92
N VAL A 353 -24.10 -29.71 -16.15
CA VAL A 353 -24.14 -28.60 -15.18
C VAL A 353 -23.06 -28.75 -14.10
N ASN A 354 -22.75 -29.98 -13.69
CA ASN A 354 -21.69 -30.24 -12.71
C ASN A 354 -20.32 -29.83 -13.27
N ASP A 355 -20.03 -30.23 -14.51
CA ASP A 355 -18.76 -29.86 -15.16
C ASP A 355 -18.67 -28.33 -15.33
N LEU A 356 -19.77 -27.63 -15.64
CA LEU A 356 -19.78 -26.18 -15.71
C LEU A 356 -19.43 -25.52 -14.37
N ASN A 357 -20.00 -26.03 -13.27
CA ASN A 357 -19.76 -25.51 -11.94
C ASN A 357 -18.29 -25.68 -11.50
N ASP A 358 -17.60 -26.73 -11.94
CA ASP A 358 -16.17 -26.94 -11.65
C ASP A 358 -15.26 -25.84 -12.23
N TYR A 359 -15.68 -25.16 -13.30
CA TYR A 359 -14.95 -24.03 -13.88
C TYR A 359 -15.49 -22.66 -13.40
N LEU A 360 -16.81 -22.51 -13.30
CA LEU A 360 -17.46 -21.24 -12.97
C LEU A 360 -17.34 -20.85 -11.49
N GLN A 361 -17.32 -21.82 -10.57
CA GLN A 361 -17.15 -21.54 -9.14
C GLN A 361 -15.74 -21.00 -8.83
N PRO A 362 -14.63 -21.58 -9.33
CA PRO A 362 -13.31 -20.97 -9.21
C PRO A 362 -13.21 -19.60 -9.88
N TRP A 363 -13.81 -19.44 -11.08
CA TRP A 363 -13.82 -18.16 -11.79
C TRP A 363 -14.50 -17.06 -10.97
N GLN A 364 -15.72 -17.30 -10.48
CA GLN A 364 -16.45 -16.30 -9.71
C GLN A 364 -15.69 -15.92 -8.44
N LYS A 365 -15.14 -16.90 -7.72
CA LYS A 365 -14.37 -16.66 -6.50
C LYS A 365 -13.15 -15.80 -6.77
N LYS A 366 -12.40 -16.08 -7.85
CA LYS A 366 -11.24 -15.29 -8.26
C LYS A 366 -11.63 -13.86 -8.60
N ARG A 367 -12.74 -13.65 -9.31
CA ARG A 367 -13.25 -12.31 -9.66
C ARG A 367 -13.80 -11.55 -8.46
N GLN A 368 -14.49 -12.22 -7.54
CA GLN A 368 -14.99 -11.62 -6.29
C GLN A 368 -13.85 -11.17 -5.40
N ASP A 369 -12.85 -12.04 -5.15
CA ASP A 369 -11.66 -11.68 -4.35
C ASP A 369 -10.98 -10.42 -4.91
N ARG A 370 -10.89 -10.32 -6.25
CA ARG A 370 -10.32 -9.18 -6.95
C ARG A 370 -11.17 -7.92 -6.85
N VAL A 371 -12.47 -8.01 -7.12
CA VAL A 371 -13.36 -6.85 -7.16
C VAL A 371 -13.68 -6.33 -5.76
N LYS A 372 -13.67 -7.17 -4.74
CA LYS A 372 -13.90 -6.79 -3.33
C LYS A 372 -12.95 -5.69 -2.85
N ASP A 373 -11.67 -5.79 -3.18
CA ASP A 373 -10.67 -4.78 -2.79
C ASP A 373 -10.85 -3.46 -3.55
N VAL A 374 -11.25 -3.55 -4.82
CA VAL A 374 -11.58 -2.40 -5.68
C VAL A 374 -12.83 -1.69 -5.16
N PHE A 375 -13.88 -2.45 -4.87
CA PHE A 375 -15.15 -1.99 -4.31
C PHE A 375 -14.94 -1.25 -2.98
N LYS A 376 -14.24 -1.88 -2.02
CA LYS A 376 -13.89 -1.23 -0.74
C LYS A 376 -13.09 0.05 -0.92
N SER A 377 -12.17 0.07 -1.89
CA SER A 377 -11.35 1.25 -2.16
C SER A 377 -12.17 2.38 -2.78
N ALA A 378 -13.09 2.08 -3.71
CA ALA A 378 -14.02 3.05 -4.27
C ALA A 378 -14.94 3.64 -3.19
N HIS A 379 -15.53 2.78 -2.36
CA HIS A 379 -16.39 3.18 -1.24
C HIS A 379 -15.67 4.08 -0.23
N GLY A 380 -14.43 3.73 0.11
CA GLY A 380 -13.60 4.52 1.00
C GLY A 380 -13.23 5.87 0.40
N LEU A 381 -12.91 5.91 -0.90
CA LEU A 381 -12.56 7.15 -1.59
C LEU A 381 -13.73 8.13 -1.65
N THR A 382 -14.95 7.67 -1.93
CA THR A 382 -16.16 8.52 -1.94
C THR A 382 -16.36 9.21 -0.59
N ARG A 383 -16.21 8.45 0.50
CA ARG A 383 -16.34 8.96 1.88
C ARG A 383 -15.19 9.89 2.27
N LEU A 384 -13.97 9.60 1.78
CA LEU A 384 -12.81 10.46 1.94
C LEU A 384 -13.01 11.81 1.25
N GLU A 385 -13.48 11.79 0.01
CA GLU A 385 -13.74 12.99 -0.80
C GLU A 385 -14.88 13.84 -0.22
N ALA A 386 -15.92 13.21 0.33
CA ALA A 386 -17.02 13.89 1.00
C ALA A 386 -16.75 14.22 2.49
N LEU A 387 -15.52 14.04 2.98
CA LEU A 387 -15.12 14.29 4.37
C LEU A 387 -16.10 13.68 5.40
N ALA A 388 -16.56 12.46 5.12
CA ALA A 388 -17.73 11.87 5.80
C ALA A 388 -17.54 11.63 7.30
N THR A 389 -16.30 11.47 7.75
CA THR A 389 -15.94 11.31 9.17
C THR A 389 -14.76 12.21 9.54
N TRP A 390 -14.54 12.43 10.84
CA TRP A 390 -13.38 13.17 11.33
C TRP A 390 -12.05 12.54 10.86
N LYS A 391 -11.99 11.20 10.78
CA LYS A 391 -10.83 10.46 10.28
C LYS A 391 -10.58 10.79 8.81
N ASP A 392 -11.64 10.75 8.00
CA ASP A 392 -11.58 11.10 6.58
C ASP A 392 -11.11 12.54 6.39
N LYS A 393 -11.63 13.47 7.20
CA LYS A 393 -11.21 14.87 7.22
C LYS A 393 -9.73 15.04 7.54
N CYS A 394 -9.24 14.34 8.56
CA CYS A 394 -7.82 14.34 8.90
C CYS A 394 -6.95 13.80 7.76
N ILE A 395 -7.36 12.69 7.14
CA ILE A 395 -6.60 12.08 6.05
C ILE A 395 -6.58 13.01 4.82
N ALA A 396 -7.75 13.48 4.37
CA ALA A 396 -7.89 14.28 3.16
C ALA A 396 -7.18 15.63 3.24
N LEU A 397 -7.34 16.36 4.35
CA LEU A 397 -6.86 17.75 4.45
C LEU A 397 -5.43 17.87 4.96
N TYR A 398 -4.95 16.92 5.77
CA TYR A 398 -3.65 17.05 6.45
C TYR A 398 -2.65 15.96 6.08
N LEU A 399 -3.10 14.73 5.78
CA LEU A 399 -2.18 13.63 5.46
C LEU A 399 -1.98 13.44 3.96
N PHE A 400 -2.98 13.80 3.15
CA PHE A 400 -3.00 13.56 1.71
C PHE A 400 -1.74 14.03 0.95
N PRO A 401 -1.19 15.24 1.22
CA PRO A 401 0.05 15.70 0.58
C PRO A 401 1.25 14.78 0.82
N TYR A 402 1.28 14.08 1.95
CA TYR A 402 2.38 13.24 2.40
C TYR A 402 2.21 11.76 2.03
N ILE A 403 1.04 11.36 1.52
CA ILE A 403 0.72 9.96 1.16
C ILE A 403 0.39 9.78 -0.32
N SER A 404 0.56 10.81 -1.16
CA SER A 404 0.26 10.75 -2.60
C SER A 404 1.02 9.62 -3.30
N SER A 405 2.32 9.45 -3.02
CA SER A 405 3.14 8.35 -3.54
C SER A 405 2.60 6.98 -3.13
N TYR A 406 2.20 6.82 -1.85
CA TYR A 406 1.59 5.59 -1.35
C TYR A 406 0.26 5.27 -2.08
N LEU A 407 -0.55 6.30 -2.37
CA LEU A 407 -1.78 6.12 -3.14
C LEU A 407 -1.50 5.71 -4.59
N ALA A 408 -0.45 6.27 -5.21
CA ALA A 408 0.02 5.86 -6.54
C ALA A 408 0.51 4.41 -6.55
N ASP A 409 1.20 3.98 -5.50
CA ASP A 409 1.64 2.58 -5.32
C ASP A 409 0.46 1.65 -5.13
N LYS A 410 -0.51 2.02 -4.29
CA LYS A 410 -1.74 1.25 -4.09
C LYS A 410 -2.53 1.11 -5.39
N ALA A 411 -2.68 2.20 -6.16
CA ALA A 411 -3.30 2.17 -7.48
C ALA A 411 -2.54 1.26 -8.44
N SER A 412 -1.20 1.30 -8.42
CA SER A 412 -0.36 0.43 -9.24
C SER A 412 -0.50 -1.06 -8.87
N LYS A 413 -0.58 -1.39 -7.58
CA LYS A 413 -0.84 -2.76 -7.11
C LYS A 413 -2.22 -3.26 -7.58
N ILE A 414 -3.23 -2.39 -7.54
CA ILE A 414 -4.55 -2.71 -8.10
C ILE A 414 -4.40 -2.98 -9.61
N ILE A 415 -3.72 -2.14 -10.38
CA ILE A 415 -3.56 -2.33 -11.83
C ILE A 415 -2.84 -3.65 -12.17
N VAL A 416 -1.75 -3.97 -11.48
CA VAL A 416 -0.95 -5.19 -11.73
C VAL A 416 -1.77 -6.45 -11.49
N GLY A 417 -2.68 -6.46 -10.52
CA GLY A 417 -3.53 -7.62 -10.23
C GLY A 417 -4.64 -7.92 -11.24
N ALA A 418 -4.76 -7.14 -12.33
CA ALA A 418 -5.83 -7.29 -13.32
C ALA A 418 -5.67 -8.53 -14.22
N THR A 419 -6.76 -9.09 -14.70
CA THR A 419 -6.75 -10.22 -15.65
C THR A 419 -6.23 -9.78 -17.04
N LYS A 420 -5.77 -10.74 -17.85
CA LYS A 420 -5.50 -10.59 -19.30
C LYS A 420 -6.38 -11.54 -20.11
N LEU A 421 -6.56 -11.28 -21.40
CA LEU A 421 -7.12 -12.26 -22.33
C LEU A 421 -6.04 -13.30 -22.66
N ASP A 422 -6.29 -14.60 -22.44
CA ASP A 422 -5.22 -15.61 -22.50
C ASP A 422 -4.83 -16.00 -23.93
N CYS A 423 -5.80 -16.01 -24.85
CA CYS A 423 -5.60 -16.39 -26.25
C CYS A 423 -4.86 -15.34 -27.09
N VAL A 424 -4.61 -14.15 -26.54
CA VAL A 424 -3.92 -13.05 -27.23
C VAL A 424 -2.67 -12.66 -26.44
N PRO A 425 -1.48 -12.55 -27.07
CA PRO A 425 -0.27 -12.10 -26.38
C PRO A 425 -0.43 -10.68 -25.80
N LEU A 426 0.41 -10.36 -24.81
CA LEU A 426 0.45 -9.02 -24.26
C LEU A 426 1.10 -8.04 -25.27
N PRO A 427 0.55 -6.84 -25.45
CA PRO A 427 1.13 -5.82 -26.31
C PRO A 427 2.51 -5.36 -25.78
N PRO A 428 3.43 -4.92 -26.66
CA PRO A 428 4.76 -4.44 -26.25
C PRO A 428 4.71 -3.35 -25.18
N ARG A 429 3.72 -2.46 -25.25
CA ARG A 429 3.52 -1.35 -24.29
C ARG A 429 3.33 -1.83 -22.85
N ALA A 430 2.68 -2.98 -22.66
CA ALA A 430 2.47 -3.61 -21.36
C ALA A 430 3.72 -4.32 -20.79
N LEU A 431 4.73 -4.56 -21.64
CA LEU A 431 5.96 -5.31 -21.30
C LEU A 431 7.17 -4.40 -21.14
N GLN A 432 7.21 -3.25 -21.83
CA GLN A 432 8.34 -2.32 -21.86
C GLN A 432 8.25 -1.21 -20.79
N CYS A 433 7.23 -1.25 -19.93
CA CYS A 433 7.02 -0.27 -18.87
C CYS A 433 7.79 -0.62 -17.59
N THR A 434 7.85 0.31 -16.62
CA THR A 434 8.70 0.11 -15.42
C THR A 434 8.09 -0.83 -14.37
N MET A 435 6.80 -1.17 -14.53
CA MET A 435 6.07 -2.19 -13.77
C MET A 435 5.31 -3.08 -14.77
N PRO A 436 6.01 -3.95 -15.49
CA PRO A 436 5.39 -4.80 -16.50
C PRO A 436 4.35 -5.70 -15.87
N PHE A 437 3.33 -6.05 -16.66
CA PHE A 437 2.37 -7.04 -16.21
C PHE A 437 3.04 -8.42 -16.13
N THR A 438 3.28 -8.87 -14.91
CA THR A 438 3.81 -10.20 -14.63
C THR A 438 2.67 -11.17 -14.36
N ASN A 439 2.79 -12.43 -14.79
CA ASN A 439 1.94 -13.55 -14.33
C ASN A 439 2.08 -13.80 -12.80
N PHE A 440 2.93 -13.02 -12.13
CA PHE A 440 3.20 -13.07 -10.71
C PHE A 440 2.00 -12.56 -9.93
N HIS A 441 1.25 -13.49 -9.35
CA HIS A 441 0.56 -13.23 -8.11
C HIS A 441 1.65 -13.17 -7.03
N PRO A 442 1.91 -12.03 -6.37
CA PRO A 442 2.76 -12.04 -5.19
C PRO A 442 2.26 -13.14 -4.25
N PRO A 443 3.16 -13.95 -3.65
CA PRO A 443 2.73 -15.00 -2.75
C PRO A 443 1.77 -14.38 -1.75
N ARG A 444 0.55 -14.92 -1.70
CA ARG A 444 -0.51 -14.42 -0.82
C ARG A 444 0.11 -14.27 0.56
N ASP A 445 0.08 -13.05 1.10
CA ASP A 445 0.67 -12.78 2.40
C ASP A 445 0.20 -13.85 3.39
N GLU A 446 1.16 -14.44 4.09
CA GLU A 446 0.84 -15.30 5.22
C GLU A 446 -0.08 -14.50 6.14
N ALA A 447 -1.27 -15.03 6.43
CA ALA A 447 -2.28 -14.33 7.21
C ALA A 447 -1.67 -13.76 8.49
N ILE A 448 -2.06 -12.53 8.86
CA ILE A 448 -1.40 -11.78 9.95
C ILE A 448 -1.32 -12.57 11.27
N TRP A 449 -2.31 -13.43 11.56
CA TRP A 449 -2.30 -14.29 12.75
C TRP A 449 -1.19 -15.35 12.71
N LYS A 450 -0.88 -15.92 11.55
CA LYS A 450 0.23 -16.86 11.38
C LYS A 450 1.56 -16.15 11.55
N ARG A 451 1.71 -14.94 10.99
CA ARG A 451 2.88 -14.08 11.24
C ARG A 451 3.04 -13.77 12.73
N ALA A 452 1.95 -13.49 13.44
CA ALA A 452 1.98 -13.22 14.88
C ALA A 452 2.52 -14.39 15.70
N LEU A 453 2.24 -15.65 15.31
CA LEU A 453 2.83 -16.83 15.98
C LEU A 453 4.36 -16.84 15.88
N TRP A 454 4.93 -16.38 14.76
CA TRP A 454 6.38 -16.31 14.61
C TRP A 454 7.04 -15.23 15.48
N THR A 455 6.26 -14.30 16.03
CA THR A 455 6.75 -13.27 16.97
C THR A 455 6.76 -13.73 18.43
N LEU A 456 6.31 -14.97 18.74
CA LEU A 456 6.32 -15.53 20.10
C LEU A 456 7.69 -15.46 20.80
N PRO A 457 8.85 -15.68 20.14
CA PRO A 457 10.15 -15.50 20.80
C PRO A 457 10.39 -14.07 21.30
N LEU A 458 9.87 -13.05 20.63
CA LEU A 458 9.96 -11.65 21.07
C LEU A 458 9.13 -11.41 22.33
N ILE A 459 7.96 -12.04 22.44
CA ILE A 459 7.15 -12.04 23.67
C ILE A 459 7.92 -12.71 24.81
N GLY A 460 8.62 -13.81 24.52
CA GLY A 460 9.50 -14.49 25.48
C GLY A 460 10.62 -13.58 25.98
N ILE A 461 11.30 -12.85 25.09
CA ILE A 461 12.36 -11.89 25.46
C ILE A 461 11.81 -10.79 26.37
N TYR A 462 10.63 -10.23 26.05
CA TYR A 462 9.98 -9.25 26.90
C TYR A 462 9.65 -9.81 28.30
N ALA A 463 9.13 -11.05 28.37
CA ALA A 463 8.84 -11.72 29.63
C ALA A 463 10.11 -11.95 30.48
N VAL A 464 11.23 -12.34 29.85
CA VAL A 464 12.53 -12.45 30.52
C VAL A 464 12.96 -11.10 31.07
N GLY A 465 12.90 -10.02 30.28
CA GLY A 465 13.25 -8.69 30.77
C GLY A 465 12.37 -8.19 31.92
N LYS A 466 11.09 -8.54 31.91
CA LYS A 466 10.17 -8.26 33.04
C LYS A 466 10.57 -9.02 34.30
N ALA A 467 11.13 -10.22 34.16
CA ALA A 467 11.61 -11.03 35.28
C ALA A 467 13.02 -10.64 35.76
N THR A 468 13.87 -10.08 34.90
CA THR A 468 15.29 -9.80 35.21
C THR A 468 15.60 -8.30 35.30
N ALA A 469 15.48 -7.55 34.21
CA ALA A 469 15.86 -6.13 34.13
C ALA A 469 14.95 -5.23 34.96
N LEU A 470 13.63 -5.50 34.99
CA LEU A 470 12.67 -4.66 35.72
C LEU A 470 12.91 -4.68 37.24
N PRO A 471 13.09 -5.83 37.92
CA PRO A 471 13.46 -5.84 39.33
C PRO A 471 14.76 -5.09 39.64
N LEU A 472 15.79 -5.22 38.79
CA LEU A 472 17.07 -4.53 38.99
C LEU A 472 16.90 -3.01 38.99
N ILE A 473 16.19 -2.44 38.02
CA ILE A 473 15.99 -0.98 37.98
C ILE A 473 15.11 -0.51 39.15
N LEU A 474 14.10 -1.29 39.56
CA LEU A 474 13.26 -0.97 40.71
C LEU A 474 14.06 -0.97 42.02
N ASN A 475 14.93 -1.95 42.21
CA ASN A 475 15.81 -2.06 43.38
C ASN A 475 16.93 -1.01 43.39
N THR A 476 17.26 -0.43 42.22
CA THR A 476 18.26 0.64 42.10
C THR A 476 17.68 2.02 42.42
N ARG A 477 16.36 2.23 42.25
CA ARG A 477 15.69 3.53 42.47
C ARG A 477 15.93 4.17 43.84
N PRO A 478 15.93 3.44 44.98
CA PRO A 478 16.21 4.04 46.29
C PRO A 478 17.60 4.71 46.37
N TYR A 479 18.61 4.11 45.74
CA TYR A 479 19.95 4.68 45.68
C TYR A 479 20.00 5.93 44.80
N LEU A 480 19.28 5.93 43.67
CA LEU A 480 19.15 7.11 42.81
C LEU A 480 18.47 8.28 43.53
N TYR A 481 17.40 8.01 44.29
CA TYR A 481 16.72 9.03 45.10
C TYR A 481 17.66 9.63 46.16
N THR A 482 18.48 8.79 46.78
CA THR A 482 19.49 9.25 47.75
C THR A 482 20.54 10.16 47.10
N LEU A 483 20.96 9.87 45.87
CA LEU A 483 21.85 10.75 45.10
C LEU A 483 21.19 12.09 44.78
N PHE A 484 19.92 12.09 44.37
CA PHE A 484 19.20 13.34 44.08
C PHE A 484 18.95 14.19 45.33
N LYS A 485 18.74 13.58 46.50
CA LYS A 485 18.72 14.31 47.78
C LYS A 485 20.06 15.00 48.08
N LYS A 486 21.18 14.33 47.80
CA LYS A 486 22.53 14.90 47.98
C LYS A 486 22.85 15.99 46.95
N GLY A 487 22.23 15.93 45.76
CA GLY A 487 22.41 16.91 44.69
C GLY A 487 23.76 16.85 43.98
N ALA A 488 24.59 15.84 44.28
CA ALA A 488 25.93 15.69 43.72
C ALA A 488 26.34 14.22 43.55
N TRP A 489 27.21 13.95 42.58
CA TRP A 489 27.88 12.67 42.32
C TRP A 489 29.38 12.82 42.53
N THR A 490 30.00 11.92 43.30
CA THR A 490 31.45 11.87 43.48
C THR A 490 32.03 10.78 42.60
N ALA A 491 32.89 11.15 41.65
CA ALA A 491 33.58 10.21 40.78
C ALA A 491 34.69 9.45 41.53
N GLY A 492 35.17 8.34 40.95
CA GLY A 492 36.20 7.48 41.57
C GLY A 492 37.54 8.18 41.84
N ASN A 493 37.83 9.28 41.12
CA ASN A 493 39.00 10.14 41.34
C ASN A 493 38.77 11.25 42.38
N GLY A 494 37.60 11.30 43.02
CA GLY A 494 37.21 12.32 44.00
C GLY A 494 36.56 13.59 43.43
N GLU A 495 36.46 13.73 42.10
CA GLU A 495 35.79 14.89 41.48
C GLU A 495 34.28 14.89 41.77
N VAL A 496 33.73 16.04 42.13
CA VAL A 496 32.32 16.19 42.48
C VAL A 496 31.56 16.88 41.34
N LEU A 497 30.56 16.20 40.80
CA LEU A 497 29.66 16.71 39.78
C LEU A 497 28.32 17.13 40.39
N SER A 498 27.82 18.30 40.00
CA SER A 498 26.47 18.73 40.37
C SER A 498 25.41 17.97 39.57
N LEU A 499 24.38 17.48 40.27
CA LEU A 499 23.18 16.90 39.68
C LEU A 499 22.02 17.90 39.57
N THR A 500 22.15 19.07 40.18
CA THR A 500 21.11 20.11 40.23
C THR A 500 21.28 21.20 39.19
N LYS A 501 22.50 21.38 38.66
CA LYS A 501 22.80 22.38 37.63
C LYS A 501 22.01 22.09 36.34
N PRO A 502 21.34 23.10 35.74
CA PRO A 502 20.65 22.91 34.46
C PRO A 502 21.65 22.59 33.35
N LEU A 503 21.33 21.60 32.53
CA LEU A 503 22.12 21.15 31.38
C LEU A 503 21.45 21.57 30.06
N TYR A 504 20.12 21.57 29.98
CA TYR A 504 19.39 22.01 28.78
C TYR A 504 18.95 23.47 28.85
N HIS A 505 19.06 24.10 30.02
CA HIS A 505 18.45 25.41 30.30
C HIS A 505 16.94 25.44 30.02
N ASN A 506 16.28 24.29 30.15
CA ASN A 506 14.86 24.10 29.92
C ASN A 506 14.31 23.18 31.02
N LEU A 507 13.43 23.72 31.86
CA LEU A 507 12.95 23.05 33.07
C LEU A 507 12.31 21.68 32.77
N PHE A 508 11.58 21.56 31.66
CA PHE A 508 10.96 20.30 31.26
C PHE A 508 12.01 19.25 30.88
N LEU A 509 12.95 19.59 30.00
CA LEU A 509 14.00 18.67 29.55
C LEU A 509 14.95 18.29 30.69
N ASP A 510 15.34 19.27 31.52
CA ASP A 510 16.19 19.03 32.69
C ASP A 510 15.51 18.09 33.69
N ASN A 511 14.21 18.24 33.95
CA ASN A 511 13.49 17.33 34.86
C ASN A 511 13.28 15.93 34.25
N LEU A 512 13.02 15.87 32.95
CA LEU A 512 12.78 14.60 32.24
C LEU A 512 14.07 13.77 32.13
N PHE A 513 15.18 14.37 31.72
CA PHE A 513 16.41 13.64 31.38
C PHE A 513 17.40 13.48 32.53
N ARG A 514 17.31 14.26 33.61
CA ARG A 514 18.24 14.18 34.75
C ARG A 514 18.38 12.77 35.36
N PRO A 515 17.30 12.00 35.63
CA PRO A 515 17.39 10.59 36.05
C PRO A 515 18.26 9.75 35.11
N PHE A 516 18.04 9.88 33.80
CA PHE A 516 18.74 9.10 32.79
C PHE A 516 20.20 9.52 32.67
N ILE A 517 20.50 10.82 32.67
CA ILE A 517 21.89 11.33 32.64
C ILE A 517 22.68 10.78 33.85
N THR A 518 22.07 10.75 35.04
CA THR A 518 22.69 10.23 36.26
C THR A 518 23.00 8.74 36.18
N CYS A 519 22.16 7.93 35.54
CA CYS A 519 22.40 6.49 35.37
C CYS A 519 23.73 6.18 34.64
N PHE A 520 24.17 7.04 33.72
CA PHE A 520 25.39 6.78 32.95
C PHE A 520 26.67 7.30 33.67
N LEU A 521 26.53 8.08 34.74
CA LEU A 521 27.68 8.67 35.45
C LEU A 521 28.72 7.65 35.92
N PRO A 522 28.36 6.49 36.53
CA PRO A 522 29.33 5.48 36.94
C PRO A 522 30.27 5.06 35.80
N SER A 523 29.73 4.87 34.60
CA SER A 523 30.46 4.40 33.41
C SER A 523 31.25 5.53 32.74
N ILE A 524 30.63 6.69 32.50
CA ILE A 524 31.28 7.79 31.75
C ILE A 524 32.36 8.50 32.58
N THR A 525 32.21 8.56 33.92
CA THR A 525 33.27 9.05 34.81
C THR A 525 34.35 8.00 35.09
N GLY A 526 34.12 6.74 34.74
CA GLY A 526 35.05 5.64 34.98
C GLY A 526 35.15 5.21 36.45
N SER A 527 34.20 5.62 37.29
CA SER A 527 34.08 5.15 38.68
C SER A 527 33.83 3.65 38.78
N ASP A 528 33.22 3.05 37.75
CA ASP A 528 33.13 1.60 37.59
C ASP A 528 33.80 1.16 36.27
N PRO A 529 35.00 0.57 36.34
CA PRO A 529 35.76 0.14 35.16
C PRO A 529 35.04 -0.90 34.30
N ASN A 530 34.22 -1.77 34.92
CA ASN A 530 33.52 -2.84 34.21
C ASN A 530 32.38 -2.27 33.36
N SER A 531 31.48 -1.48 33.96
CA SER A 531 30.41 -0.83 33.19
C SER A 531 30.93 0.19 32.19
N ARG A 532 32.11 0.80 32.40
CA ARG A 532 32.70 1.72 31.43
C ARG A 532 32.92 1.07 30.06
N ILE A 533 33.52 -0.12 30.02
CA ILE A 533 33.79 -0.83 28.76
C ILE A 533 32.50 -1.40 28.17
N GLN A 534 31.65 -1.99 29.02
CA GLN A 534 30.34 -2.51 28.61
C GLN A 534 29.47 -1.41 27.98
N MET A 535 29.37 -0.25 28.64
CA MET A 535 28.55 0.87 28.16
C MET A 535 29.06 1.47 26.86
N LEU A 536 30.38 1.60 26.70
CA LEU A 536 30.97 2.11 25.47
C LEU A 536 30.57 1.21 24.28
N SER A 537 30.70 -0.11 24.45
CA SER A 537 30.28 -1.08 23.44
C SER A 537 28.77 -1.05 23.20
N PHE A 538 27.96 -1.10 24.27
CA PHE A 538 26.50 -1.04 24.18
C PHE A 538 26.00 0.19 23.42
N MET A 539 26.54 1.37 23.72
CA MET A 539 26.15 2.60 23.04
C MET A 539 26.56 2.58 21.56
N THR A 540 27.71 2.01 21.19
CA THR A 540 28.06 1.89 19.76
C THR A 540 27.17 0.90 19.02
N ASP A 541 26.77 -0.16 19.70
CA ASP A 541 25.90 -1.23 19.24
C ASP A 541 24.46 -0.78 19.03
N LEU A 542 23.96 0.06 19.93
CA LEU A 542 22.67 0.72 19.82
C LEU A 542 22.59 1.63 18.59
N GLY A 543 23.72 2.24 18.18
CA GLY A 543 23.81 2.99 16.92
C GLY A 543 23.50 2.13 15.69
N SER A 544 23.97 0.88 15.67
CA SER A 544 23.65 -0.07 14.60
C SER A 544 22.16 -0.43 14.59
N ILE A 545 21.57 -0.73 15.75
CA ILE A 545 20.14 -1.06 15.86
C ILE A 545 19.29 0.12 15.37
N TYR A 546 19.51 1.31 15.94
CA TYR A 546 18.69 2.48 15.65
C TYR A 546 18.89 3.01 14.23
N GLY A 547 20.13 3.01 13.75
CA GLY A 547 20.45 3.38 12.36
C GLY A 547 19.74 2.47 11.35
N ILE A 548 19.68 1.15 11.62
CA ILE A 548 18.96 0.20 10.78
C ILE A 548 17.44 0.39 10.89
N TRP A 549 16.90 0.69 12.09
CA TRP A 549 15.47 1.01 12.22
C TRP A 549 15.07 2.23 11.39
N LEU A 550 15.92 3.27 11.37
CA LEU A 550 15.72 4.44 10.50
C LEU A 550 15.85 4.08 9.02
N LEU A 551 16.87 3.31 8.62
CA LEU A 551 17.01 2.86 7.22
C LEU A 551 15.79 2.07 6.74
N GLU A 552 15.31 1.12 7.54
CA GLU A 552 14.09 0.36 7.24
C GLU A 552 12.89 1.28 7.09
N SER A 553 12.73 2.28 7.95
CA SER A 553 11.57 3.16 7.90
C SER A 553 11.53 4.09 6.68
N TYR A 554 12.68 4.31 6.03
CA TYR A 554 12.84 5.12 4.82
C TYR A 554 12.69 4.33 3.50
N ARG A 555 12.29 3.06 3.53
CA ARG A 555 11.99 2.32 2.29
C ARG A 555 10.82 2.96 1.54
N ASN A 556 10.89 2.91 0.20
CA ASN A 556 9.78 3.39 -0.65
C ASN A 556 8.46 2.63 -0.40
N ALA A 557 8.53 1.38 0.07
CA ALA A 557 7.36 0.61 0.47
C ALA A 557 6.62 1.18 1.70
N HIS A 558 7.26 2.04 2.48
CA HIS A 558 6.78 2.50 3.77
C HIS A 558 6.19 3.93 3.68
N SER A 559 5.06 4.14 4.36
CA SER A 559 4.44 5.46 4.52
C SER A 559 5.14 6.28 5.62
N TRP A 560 4.87 7.59 5.68
CA TRP A 560 5.40 8.47 6.74
C TRP A 560 5.10 7.98 8.17
N THR A 561 4.00 7.24 8.39
CA THR A 561 3.68 6.64 9.69
C THR A 561 4.70 5.60 10.12
N HIS A 562 5.31 4.88 9.17
CA HIS A 562 6.40 3.96 9.45
C HIS A 562 7.70 4.73 9.75
N ALA A 563 7.94 5.86 9.07
CA ALA A 563 9.06 6.76 9.36
C ALA A 563 9.03 7.35 10.78
N LEU A 564 7.82 7.59 11.33
CA LEU A 564 7.65 8.01 12.73
C LEU A 564 7.91 6.89 13.75
N LEU A 565 7.83 5.63 13.35
CA LEU A 565 7.90 4.51 14.29
C LEU A 565 9.26 4.43 15.00
N PRO A 566 10.42 4.53 14.31
CA PRO A 566 11.72 4.65 14.98
C PRO A 566 11.84 5.89 15.87
N LEU A 567 11.24 7.03 15.51
CA LEU A 567 11.29 8.23 16.34
C LEU A 567 10.55 8.01 17.67
N ALA A 568 9.33 7.47 17.59
CA ALA A 568 8.53 7.13 18.76
C ALA A 568 9.19 6.04 19.62
N ALA A 569 9.70 4.98 18.98
CA ALA A 569 10.41 3.90 19.66
C ALA A 569 11.71 4.39 20.31
N GLY A 570 12.48 5.23 19.60
CA GLY A 570 13.69 5.90 20.07
C GLY A 570 13.45 6.71 21.34
N THR A 571 12.43 7.57 21.29
CA THR A 571 12.03 8.38 22.44
C THR A 571 11.54 7.51 23.59
N ALA A 572 10.74 6.48 23.31
CA ALA A 572 10.21 5.59 24.33
C ALA A 572 11.30 4.77 25.04
N PHE A 573 12.29 4.25 24.31
CA PHE A 573 13.33 3.45 24.94
C PHE A 573 14.30 4.28 25.77
N GLN A 574 14.54 5.55 25.43
CA GLN A 574 15.32 6.44 26.30
C GLN A 574 14.69 6.59 27.68
N LEU A 575 13.35 6.46 27.78
CA LEU A 575 12.62 6.58 29.04
C LEU A 575 12.43 5.26 29.80
N LYS A 576 12.49 4.11 29.11
CA LYS A 576 12.08 2.80 29.64
C LYS A 576 13.14 1.71 29.55
N GLY A 577 14.26 1.96 28.86
CA GLY A 577 15.21 0.95 28.43
C GLY A 577 14.80 0.34 27.08
N ILE A 578 15.79 -0.03 26.26
CA ILE A 578 15.55 -0.61 24.93
C ILE A 578 15.07 -2.06 25.00
N TRP A 579 15.44 -2.82 26.03
CA TRP A 579 14.93 -4.17 26.27
C TRP A 579 13.40 -4.23 26.28
N MET A 580 12.76 -3.15 26.74
CA MET A 580 11.31 -3.07 26.82
C MET A 580 10.69 -2.82 25.45
N ILE A 581 11.31 -1.99 24.62
CA ILE A 581 10.73 -1.48 23.37
C ILE A 581 11.13 -2.33 22.16
N ALA A 582 12.37 -2.81 22.09
CA ALA A 582 12.92 -3.55 20.95
C ALA A 582 12.10 -4.81 20.57
N PRO A 583 11.60 -5.64 21.52
CA PRO A 583 10.77 -6.78 21.16
C PRO A 583 9.45 -6.35 20.48
N PHE A 584 8.80 -5.29 20.97
CA PHE A 584 7.55 -4.79 20.38
C PHE A 584 7.78 -4.15 19.02
N TYR A 585 8.82 -3.31 18.90
CA TYR A 585 9.17 -2.71 17.62
C TYR A 585 9.46 -3.79 16.56
N SER A 586 10.28 -4.77 16.92
CA SER A 586 10.63 -5.90 16.06
C SER A 586 9.40 -6.72 15.63
N ALA A 587 8.48 -6.99 16.56
CA ALA A 587 7.26 -7.74 16.26
C ALA A 587 6.34 -6.93 15.35
N LEU A 588 6.14 -5.65 15.67
CA LEU A 588 5.27 -4.75 14.92
C LEU A 588 5.78 -4.57 13.48
N GLU A 589 7.08 -4.27 13.31
CA GLU A 589 7.71 -4.10 11.99
C GLU A 589 7.57 -5.39 11.16
N TYR A 590 7.84 -6.56 11.76
CA TYR A 590 7.65 -7.83 11.07
C TYR A 590 6.18 -8.06 10.66
N LEU A 591 5.21 -7.64 11.47
CA LEU A 591 3.79 -7.83 11.16
C LEU A 591 3.28 -6.91 10.06
N ILE A 592 3.72 -5.65 10.05
CA ILE A 592 3.22 -4.62 9.12
C ILE A 592 3.96 -4.60 7.78
N THR A 593 5.19 -5.13 7.73
CA THR A 593 6.02 -5.15 6.52
C THR A 593 6.29 -6.59 6.09
N PRO A 594 5.34 -7.28 5.42
CA PRO A 594 5.60 -8.60 4.86
C PRO A 594 6.56 -8.51 3.67
N LEU A 595 7.31 -9.59 3.41
CA LEU A 595 8.23 -9.63 2.28
C LEU A 595 7.54 -9.33 0.93
N SER A 596 6.28 -9.75 0.76
CA SER A 596 5.51 -9.41 -0.43
C SER A 596 5.37 -7.90 -0.62
N THR A 597 5.34 -7.09 0.44
CA THR A 597 5.24 -5.63 0.34
C THR A 597 6.52 -5.02 -0.20
N LEU A 598 7.67 -5.62 0.15
CA LEU A 598 8.99 -5.23 -0.36
C LEU A 598 9.22 -5.73 -1.80
N LEU A 599 8.64 -6.87 -2.16
CA LEU A 599 8.76 -7.48 -3.49
C LEU A 599 7.64 -7.10 -4.47
N SER A 600 6.49 -6.60 -3.98
CA SER A 600 5.34 -6.24 -4.82
C SER A 600 5.53 -4.85 -5.41
N GLY A 601 5.86 -4.78 -6.69
CA GLY A 601 6.00 -3.52 -7.43
C GLY A 601 7.26 -3.51 -8.29
N SER A 602 7.57 -2.36 -8.89
CA SER A 602 8.88 -2.10 -9.49
C SER A 602 9.98 -2.41 -8.47
N SER A 603 11.19 -2.70 -8.95
CA SER A 603 12.43 -2.84 -8.16
C SER A 603 12.63 -1.75 -7.09
N SER A 604 11.88 -0.64 -7.15
CA SER A 604 11.88 0.48 -6.22
C SER A 604 11.35 0.23 -4.80
N ASN A 605 10.44 -0.71 -4.54
CA ASN A 605 9.79 -0.78 -3.21
C ASN A 605 10.72 -1.24 -2.08
N LYS A 606 11.66 -2.13 -2.42
CA LYS A 606 12.77 -2.50 -1.54
C LYS A 606 13.80 -1.38 -1.38
N GLU A 607 13.83 -0.38 -2.26
CA GLU A 607 14.92 0.58 -2.30
C GLU A 607 14.77 1.68 -1.25
N ILE A 608 15.92 2.15 -0.79
CA ILE A 608 16.09 3.37 0.01
C ILE A 608 16.84 4.35 -0.88
N ASP A 609 16.34 5.58 -0.97
CA ASP A 609 16.99 6.63 -1.75
C ASP A 609 18.44 6.86 -1.29
N ALA A 610 19.35 7.07 -2.24
CA ALA A 610 20.77 7.21 -1.97
C ALA A 610 21.08 8.51 -1.19
N VAL A 611 20.39 9.60 -1.50
CA VAL A 611 20.53 10.87 -0.76
C VAL A 611 20.08 10.68 0.70
N THR A 612 18.97 9.98 0.89
CA THR A 612 18.42 9.64 2.21
C THR A 612 19.39 8.76 3.00
N THR A 613 19.95 7.72 2.39
CA THR A 613 20.92 6.81 3.04
C THR A 613 22.19 7.56 3.47
N GLU A 614 22.79 8.35 2.59
CA GLU A 614 24.00 9.11 2.92
C GLU A 614 23.75 10.17 4.00
N SER A 615 22.67 10.96 3.85
CA SER A 615 22.32 11.98 4.85
C SER A 615 22.05 11.37 6.22
N LEU A 616 21.43 10.19 6.27
CA LEU A 616 21.20 9.47 7.52
C LEU A 616 22.50 8.99 8.16
N VAL A 617 23.42 8.39 7.39
CA VAL A 617 24.73 7.96 7.91
C VAL A 617 25.50 9.15 8.49
N LEU A 618 25.56 10.27 7.76
CA LEU A 618 26.22 11.49 8.23
C LEU A 618 25.55 12.04 9.51
N SER A 619 24.23 12.02 9.57
CA SER A 619 23.47 12.45 10.74
C SER A 619 23.72 11.58 11.95
N THR A 620 23.81 10.26 11.78
CA THR A 620 24.13 9.32 12.85
C THR A 620 25.59 9.49 13.31
N LEU A 621 26.54 9.70 12.40
CA LEU A 621 27.93 10.00 12.75
C LEU A 621 28.05 11.28 13.59
N ALA A 622 27.40 12.36 13.15
CA ALA A 622 27.46 13.66 13.81
C ALA A 622 26.63 13.72 15.11
N GLY A 623 25.37 13.28 15.07
CA GLY A 623 24.42 13.42 16.16
C GLY A 623 24.53 12.34 17.24
N TYR A 624 25.04 11.15 16.90
CA TYR A 624 25.04 9.99 17.79
C TYR A 624 26.43 9.46 18.12
N TYR A 625 27.24 9.10 17.12
CA TYR A 625 28.56 8.50 17.42
C TYR A 625 29.54 9.53 18.00
N THR A 626 29.55 10.75 17.47
CA THR A 626 30.39 11.84 18.02
C THR A 626 30.04 12.13 19.48
N THR A 627 28.75 12.23 19.81
CA THR A 627 28.31 12.44 21.20
C THR A 627 28.61 11.22 22.08
N THR A 628 28.42 10.00 21.56
CA THR A 628 28.79 8.75 22.24
C THR A 628 30.27 8.70 22.60
N PHE A 629 31.19 8.91 21.66
CA PHE A 629 32.62 8.88 21.97
C PHE A 629 33.02 10.02 22.92
N SER A 630 32.42 11.20 22.74
CA SER A 630 32.67 12.34 23.62
C SER A 630 32.21 12.09 25.06
N ASN A 631 31.20 11.24 25.29
CA ASN A 631 30.80 10.79 26.63
C ASN A 631 31.94 10.10 27.39
N PHE A 632 32.81 9.37 26.70
CA PHE A 632 33.86 8.59 27.34
C PHE A 632 35.22 9.28 27.32
N PHE A 633 35.54 9.98 26.24
CA PHE A 633 36.89 10.47 25.97
C PHE A 633 37.07 11.97 26.20
N ALA A 634 36.01 12.73 26.50
CA ALA A 634 36.18 14.14 26.83
C ALA A 634 37.09 14.33 28.08
N PRO A 635 37.96 15.37 28.13
CA PRO A 635 38.97 15.51 29.17
C PRO A 635 38.39 15.68 30.59
N SER A 636 37.31 16.44 30.76
CA SER A 636 36.69 16.69 32.07
C SER A 636 35.43 15.86 32.28
N HIS A 637 35.16 15.43 33.51
CA HIS A 637 33.91 14.72 33.83
C HIS A 637 32.67 15.59 33.64
N GLN A 638 32.79 16.90 33.84
CA GLN A 638 31.73 17.86 33.50
C GLN A 638 31.42 17.85 32.00
N SER A 639 32.44 17.89 31.12
CA SER A 639 32.21 17.80 29.67
C SER A 639 31.54 16.48 29.29
N ARG A 640 31.93 15.36 29.90
CA ARG A 640 31.28 14.05 29.68
C ARG A 640 29.80 14.07 30.07
N GLN A 641 29.45 14.71 31.18
CA GLN A 641 28.05 14.89 31.60
C GLN A 641 27.25 15.72 30.57
N TRP A 642 27.85 16.76 29.99
CA TRP A 642 27.25 17.57 28.93
C TRP A 642 27.02 16.78 27.64
N PHE A 643 28.03 16.04 27.17
CA PHE A 643 27.86 15.19 25.99
C PHE A 643 26.80 14.10 26.23
N ASN A 644 26.69 13.59 27.45
CA ASN A 644 25.67 12.60 27.78
C ASN A 644 24.28 13.22 27.67
N ALA A 645 24.10 14.45 28.15
CA ALA A 645 22.85 15.19 27.95
C ALA A 645 22.53 15.39 26.45
N MET A 646 23.52 15.75 25.63
CA MET A 646 23.32 15.84 24.18
C MET A 646 22.95 14.49 23.56
N TRP A 647 23.55 13.41 24.04
CA TRP A 647 23.25 12.07 23.60
C TRP A 647 21.81 11.66 23.96
N GLN A 648 21.27 11.99 25.14
CA GLN A 648 19.92 11.57 25.53
C GLN A 648 18.82 11.97 24.53
N ILE A 649 19.00 13.09 23.82
CA ILE A 649 18.03 13.62 22.84
C ILE A 649 18.30 13.15 21.40
N PHE A 650 19.19 12.17 21.19
CA PHE A 650 19.53 11.68 19.85
C PHE A 650 18.36 11.27 18.95
N PRO A 651 17.23 10.71 19.48
CA PRO A 651 16.12 10.33 18.62
C PRO A 651 15.53 11.52 17.87
N VAL A 652 15.67 12.74 18.41
CA VAL A 652 15.22 13.98 17.80
C VAL A 652 16.34 14.65 17.00
N THR A 653 17.59 14.61 17.49
CA THR A 653 18.69 15.29 16.80
C THR A 653 19.09 14.63 15.49
N ILE A 654 19.06 13.29 15.37
CA ILE A 654 19.38 12.60 14.11
C ILE A 654 18.43 13.05 12.98
N PRO A 655 17.09 12.98 13.12
CA PRO A 655 16.17 13.43 12.06
C PRO A 655 16.35 14.92 11.69
N LEU A 656 16.59 15.80 12.67
CA LEU A 656 16.81 17.23 12.41
C LEU A 656 18.09 17.49 11.60
N LEU A 657 19.18 16.78 11.93
CA LEU A 657 20.42 16.84 11.15
C LEU A 657 20.24 16.26 9.76
N GLN A 658 19.44 15.20 9.63
CA GLN A 658 19.19 14.55 8.34
C GLN A 658 18.45 15.46 7.38
N ILE A 659 17.43 16.18 7.86
CA ILE A 659 16.73 17.19 7.05
C ILE A 659 17.75 18.21 6.54
N SER A 660 18.62 18.71 7.42
CA SER A 660 19.63 19.71 7.07
C SER A 660 20.62 19.18 6.02
N PHE A 661 21.16 17.97 6.20
CA PHE A 661 22.10 17.37 5.24
C PHE A 661 21.44 17.00 3.90
N SER A 662 20.18 16.54 3.92
CA SER A 662 19.45 16.21 2.69
C SER A 662 19.16 17.46 1.86
N LEU A 663 18.78 18.58 2.49
CA LEU A 663 18.59 19.87 1.84
C LEU A 663 19.90 20.42 1.26
N ALA A 664 20.98 20.40 2.05
CA ALA A 664 22.29 20.86 1.59
C ALA A 664 22.78 20.06 0.37
N LYS A 665 22.61 18.74 0.37
CA LYS A 665 23.02 17.89 -0.74
C LYS A 665 22.19 18.12 -2.01
N ARG A 666 20.88 18.34 -1.87
CA ARG A 666 20.00 18.71 -2.99
C ARG A 666 20.37 20.07 -3.60
N TRP A 667 20.88 20.99 -2.78
CA TRP A 667 21.33 22.30 -3.24
C TRP A 667 22.68 22.26 -3.98
N VAL A 668 23.63 21.43 -3.50
CA VAL A 668 24.96 21.28 -4.10
C VAL A 668 24.93 20.48 -5.41
N SER A 669 23.97 19.58 -5.57
CA SER A 669 23.84 18.74 -6.77
C SER A 669 22.40 18.74 -7.28
N PRO A 670 21.90 19.85 -7.87
CA PRO A 670 20.57 19.91 -8.43
C PRO A 670 20.48 18.96 -9.63
N SER A 671 19.50 18.04 -9.61
CA SER A 671 19.22 17.14 -10.71
C SER A 671 18.71 17.95 -11.92
N SER A 672 19.41 17.86 -13.06
CA SER A 672 18.93 18.46 -14.32
C SER A 672 17.95 17.49 -15.02
N PRO A 673 16.77 17.94 -15.48
CA PRO A 673 15.76 17.08 -16.12
C PRO A 673 16.24 16.35 -17.40
N ALA A 674 17.36 16.79 -17.98
CA ALA A 674 17.93 16.21 -19.19
C ALA A 674 18.73 14.91 -18.97
N GLN A 675 19.01 14.53 -17.71
CA GLN A 675 19.86 13.37 -17.38
C GLN A 675 19.08 12.08 -17.09
N ASP A 676 17.74 12.08 -17.19
CA ASP A 676 16.85 10.97 -16.80
C ASP A 676 16.79 9.80 -17.80
N LYS A 677 17.66 9.80 -18.83
CA LYS A 677 17.84 8.70 -19.79
C LYS A 677 19.11 7.88 -19.57
N ILE A 678 19.78 8.04 -18.42
CA ILE A 678 20.96 7.22 -18.08
C ILE A 678 20.51 5.94 -17.36
N ASP A 679 20.97 4.79 -17.89
CA ASP A 679 20.66 3.41 -17.52
C ASP A 679 20.25 3.18 -16.04
N GLN A 680 19.00 2.75 -15.83
CA GLN A 680 18.45 2.33 -14.52
C GLN A 680 19.37 1.35 -13.76
N LYS A 681 20.15 0.53 -14.49
CA LYS A 681 21.15 -0.38 -13.92
C LYS A 681 22.31 0.34 -13.22
N GLN A 682 22.77 1.48 -13.73
CA GLN A 682 23.82 2.27 -13.08
C GLN A 682 23.31 2.90 -11.79
N GLU A 683 22.07 3.39 -11.79
CA GLU A 683 21.46 4.00 -10.62
C GLU A 683 21.19 2.97 -9.51
N GLN A 684 20.70 1.78 -9.87
CA GLN A 684 20.52 0.65 -8.96
C GLN A 684 21.84 0.19 -8.31
N ARG A 685 22.94 0.14 -9.08
CA ARG A 685 24.29 -0.16 -8.55
C ARG A 685 24.74 0.88 -7.54
N LYS A 686 24.53 2.17 -7.82
CA LYS A 686 24.89 3.28 -6.92
C LYS A 686 24.11 3.19 -5.60
N ARG A 687 22.82 2.83 -5.64
CA ARG A 687 21.97 2.64 -4.44
C ARG A 687 22.52 1.52 -3.55
N MET A 688 22.80 0.35 -4.13
CA MET A 688 23.38 -0.77 -3.36
C MET A 688 24.75 -0.45 -2.80
N GLN A 689 25.62 0.26 -3.53
CA GLN A 689 26.90 0.73 -2.99
C GLN A 689 26.70 1.61 -1.74
N THR A 690 25.71 2.49 -1.77
CA THR A 690 25.40 3.38 -0.64
C THR A 690 24.93 2.59 0.59
N ILE A 691 24.08 1.58 0.40
CA ILE A 691 23.66 0.67 1.47
C ILE A 691 24.87 -0.09 2.06
N ARG A 692 25.80 -0.55 1.21
CA ARG A 692 27.06 -1.19 1.64
C ARG A 692 27.92 -0.29 2.52
N TYR A 693 28.03 0.99 2.15
CA TYR A 693 28.72 1.96 3.00
C TYR A 693 28.01 2.17 4.33
N ALA A 694 26.67 2.22 4.35
CA ALA A 694 25.91 2.43 5.57
C ALA A 694 26.08 1.29 6.59
N TYR A 695 25.77 0.05 6.22
CA TYR A 695 25.94 -1.07 7.15
C TYR A 695 27.42 -1.34 7.45
N GLY A 696 28.33 -1.07 6.49
CA GLY A 696 29.77 -1.20 6.68
C GLY A 696 30.30 -0.21 7.73
N ALA A 697 29.81 1.04 7.72
CA ALA A 697 30.17 2.04 8.72
C ALA A 697 29.68 1.65 10.12
N PHE A 698 28.43 1.20 10.26
CA PHE A 698 27.90 0.72 11.54
C PHE A 698 28.69 -0.49 12.06
N ALA A 699 28.98 -1.46 11.18
CA ALA A 699 29.75 -2.64 11.54
C ALA A 699 31.19 -2.30 11.95
N LEU A 700 31.84 -1.37 11.24
CA LEU A 700 33.20 -0.95 11.55
C LEU A 700 33.29 -0.26 12.92
N ILE A 701 32.38 0.67 13.20
CA ILE A 701 32.39 1.44 14.46
C ILE A 701 32.12 0.52 15.66
N SER A 702 31.05 -0.29 15.58
CA SER A 702 30.73 -1.27 16.63
C SER A 702 31.86 -2.30 16.79
N GLY A 703 32.38 -2.85 15.68
CA GLY A 703 33.43 -3.86 15.71
C GLY A 703 34.74 -3.37 16.31
N LEU A 704 35.22 -2.20 15.90
CA LEU A 704 36.42 -1.60 16.48
C LEU A 704 36.24 -1.29 17.97
N THR A 705 35.05 -0.88 18.39
CA THR A 705 34.75 -0.59 19.80
C THR A 705 34.74 -1.85 20.65
N PHE A 706 34.16 -2.94 20.14
CA PHE A 706 34.17 -4.24 20.80
C PHE A 706 35.59 -4.80 20.93
N ILE A 707 36.39 -4.71 19.86
CA ILE A 707 37.81 -5.11 19.84
C ILE A 707 38.62 -4.26 20.83
N TYR A 708 38.44 -2.95 20.83
CA TYR A 708 39.06 -2.04 21.80
C TYR A 708 38.71 -2.47 23.22
N GLY A 709 37.43 -2.72 23.51
CA GLY A 709 36.95 -3.19 24.81
C GLY A 709 37.63 -4.48 25.25
N ARG A 710 37.90 -5.41 24.33
CA ARG A 710 38.61 -6.67 24.61
C ARG A 710 40.05 -6.45 25.05
N PHE A 711 40.74 -5.47 24.47
CA PHE A 711 42.12 -5.14 24.83
C PHE A 711 42.22 -4.24 26.07
N THR A 712 41.16 -3.50 26.40
CA THR A 712 41.14 -2.57 27.55
C THR A 712 40.33 -3.08 28.74
N ALA A 713 39.86 -4.32 28.72
CA ALA A 713 39.08 -4.91 29.80
C ALA A 713 39.91 -4.96 31.11
N PRO A 714 39.31 -4.64 32.28
CA PRO A 714 40.02 -4.74 33.55
C PRO A 714 40.58 -6.14 33.83
N PRO A 715 41.78 -6.27 34.41
CA PRO A 715 42.37 -7.56 34.73
C PRO A 715 41.53 -8.31 35.78
N GLY A 716 41.39 -9.62 35.62
CA GLY A 716 40.69 -10.49 36.59
C GLY A 716 39.20 -10.71 36.32
N VAL A 717 38.60 -10.07 35.30
CA VAL A 717 37.21 -10.31 34.87
C VAL A 717 37.20 -10.94 33.48
N SER A 718 36.43 -12.00 33.29
CA SER A 718 36.21 -12.55 31.94
C SER A 718 35.50 -11.50 31.08
N PHE A 719 36.04 -11.20 29.89
CA PHE A 719 35.45 -10.23 28.97
C PHE A 719 33.96 -10.53 28.67
N TRP A 720 33.60 -11.81 28.59
CA TRP A 720 32.21 -12.23 28.38
C TRP A 720 31.27 -11.86 29.53
N ARG A 721 31.77 -11.83 30.78
CA ARG A 721 30.99 -11.43 31.96
C ARG A 721 30.70 -9.94 32.01
N LEU A 722 31.37 -9.13 31.18
CA LEU A 722 31.00 -7.73 31.01
C LEU A 722 29.65 -7.59 30.31
N PHE A 723 29.31 -8.49 29.37
CA PHE A 723 28.12 -8.38 28.54
C PHE A 723 27.01 -9.37 28.91
N VAL A 724 27.40 -10.58 29.32
CA VAL A 724 26.47 -11.67 29.61
C VAL A 724 26.34 -11.83 31.12
N PRO A 725 25.21 -11.39 31.72
CA PRO A 725 24.95 -11.61 33.12
C PRO A 725 24.73 -13.11 33.39
N GLY A 726 25.07 -13.56 34.59
CA GLY A 726 24.75 -14.91 35.04
C GLY A 726 23.25 -15.15 35.18
N LEU A 727 22.85 -16.42 35.10
CA LEU A 727 21.43 -16.83 35.13
C LEU A 727 20.70 -16.37 36.39
N GLN A 728 21.39 -16.32 37.54
CA GLN A 728 20.83 -15.94 38.83
C GLN A 728 21.26 -14.54 39.27
N ASP A 729 22.04 -13.82 38.45
CA ASP A 729 22.62 -12.55 38.87
C ASP A 729 21.53 -11.52 39.16
N HIS A 730 20.40 -11.53 38.45
CA HIS A 730 19.24 -10.66 38.75
C HIS A 730 18.58 -10.88 40.14
N LEU A 731 18.81 -12.03 40.79
CA LEU A 731 18.26 -12.34 42.11
C LEU A 731 19.14 -11.82 43.26
N ALA A 732 20.42 -11.55 43.00
CA ALA A 732 21.32 -11.02 44.00
C ALA A 732 20.90 -9.59 44.42
N PRO A 733 21.04 -9.21 45.71
CA PRO A 733 20.68 -7.87 46.16
C PRO A 733 21.52 -6.80 45.44
N VAL A 734 20.92 -5.62 45.21
CA VAL A 734 21.63 -4.46 44.67
C VAL A 734 22.36 -3.77 45.82
N THR A 735 23.69 -3.70 45.72
CA THR A 735 24.56 -3.24 46.82
C THR A 735 24.90 -1.76 46.74
N SER A 736 24.83 -1.17 45.54
CA SER A 736 25.09 0.25 45.30
C SER A 736 24.38 0.75 44.05
N PHE A 737 24.34 2.07 43.85
CA PHE A 737 23.83 2.66 42.61
C PHE A 737 24.58 2.17 41.37
N SER A 738 25.92 2.15 41.42
CA SER A 738 26.77 1.70 40.30
C SER A 738 26.54 0.23 39.96
N ASP A 739 26.47 -0.64 40.98
CA ASP A 739 26.19 -2.07 40.84
C ASP A 739 24.83 -2.32 40.17
N GLY A 740 23.78 -1.65 40.68
CA GLY A 740 22.42 -1.79 40.17
C GLY A 740 22.27 -1.36 38.71
N ILE A 741 22.85 -0.22 38.34
CA ILE A 741 22.80 0.28 36.97
C ILE A 741 23.65 -0.57 36.02
N ALA A 742 24.87 -0.98 36.41
CA ALA A 742 25.73 -1.82 35.59
C ALA A 742 25.02 -3.13 35.21
N ARG A 743 24.43 -3.82 36.20
CA ARG A 743 23.68 -5.06 35.97
C ARG A 743 22.42 -4.82 35.13
N PHE A 744 21.67 -3.75 35.40
CA PHE A 744 20.50 -3.40 34.59
C PHE A 744 20.87 -3.24 33.10
N LEU A 745 21.95 -2.51 32.82
CA LEU A 745 22.38 -2.21 31.45
C LEU A 745 22.95 -3.43 30.71
N GLN A 746 23.53 -4.39 31.42
CA GLN A 746 23.88 -5.70 30.83
C GLN A 746 22.65 -6.44 30.30
N TYR A 747 21.57 -6.51 31.09
CA TYR A 747 20.31 -7.09 30.62
C TYR A 747 19.66 -6.24 29.52
N ASP A 748 19.80 -4.91 29.58
CA ASP A 748 19.25 -4.00 28.57
C ASP A 748 19.85 -4.27 27.18
N GLU A 749 21.18 -4.38 27.12
CA GLU A 749 21.94 -4.72 25.92
C GLU A 749 21.63 -6.14 25.43
N LEU A 750 21.70 -7.14 26.30
CA LEU A 750 21.49 -8.53 25.92
C LEU A 750 20.11 -8.76 25.29
N LEU A 751 19.06 -8.23 25.92
CA LEU A 751 17.67 -8.43 25.49
C LEU A 751 17.33 -7.63 24.22
N SER A 752 17.88 -6.42 24.09
CA SER A 752 17.71 -5.63 22.86
C SER A 752 18.40 -6.27 21.66
N MET A 753 19.63 -6.78 21.85
CA MET A 753 20.34 -7.54 20.81
C MET A 753 19.65 -8.84 20.45
N ALA A 754 19.17 -9.61 21.45
CA ALA A 754 18.39 -10.81 21.20
C ALA A 754 17.14 -10.51 20.35
N SER A 755 16.46 -9.38 20.61
CA SER A 755 15.29 -8.95 19.83
C SER A 755 15.67 -8.65 18.37
N ALA A 756 16.77 -7.92 18.16
CA ALA A 756 17.28 -7.58 16.84
C ALA A 756 17.66 -8.83 16.03
N TYR A 757 18.27 -9.84 16.66
CA TYR A 757 18.61 -11.10 15.99
C TYR A 757 17.41 -11.98 15.69
N VAL A 758 16.42 -12.06 16.58
CA VAL A 758 15.16 -12.76 16.29
C VAL A 758 14.49 -12.12 15.07
N TRP A 759 14.39 -10.78 15.05
CA TRP A 759 13.85 -10.04 13.92
C TRP A 759 14.58 -10.37 12.61
N LEU A 760 15.91 -10.30 12.62
CA LEU A 760 16.73 -10.59 11.46
C LEU A 760 16.55 -12.05 10.98
N GLY A 761 16.46 -13.01 11.91
CA GLY A 761 16.17 -14.41 11.61
C GLY A 761 14.81 -14.62 10.94
N LEU A 762 13.79 -13.89 11.38
CA LEU A 762 12.47 -13.87 10.72
C LEU A 762 12.56 -13.35 9.29
N ARG A 763 13.37 -12.31 9.03
CA ARG A 763 13.62 -11.80 7.67
C ARG A 763 14.34 -12.80 6.77
N PHE A 764 15.35 -13.50 7.28
CA PHE A 764 16.01 -14.58 6.54
C PHE A 764 15.06 -15.73 6.23
N ARG A 765 14.13 -16.06 7.14
CA ARG A 765 13.08 -17.06 6.90
C ARG A 765 12.19 -16.69 5.74
N GLU A 766 11.68 -15.46 5.67
CA GLU A 766 10.85 -15.01 4.56
C GLU A 766 11.59 -15.07 3.23
N LEU A 767 12.86 -14.60 3.21
CA LEU A 767 13.69 -14.67 2.00
C LEU A 767 13.93 -16.12 1.56
N LYS A 768 14.14 -17.04 2.51
CA LYS A 768 14.30 -18.47 2.21
C LYS A 768 13.03 -19.06 1.59
N GLN A 769 11.86 -18.67 2.09
CA GLN A 769 10.56 -19.08 1.52
C GLN A 769 10.32 -18.50 0.13
N ALA A 770 10.85 -17.30 -0.15
CA ALA A 770 10.79 -16.65 -1.46
C ALA A 770 11.85 -17.14 -2.46
N GLY A 771 12.69 -18.12 -2.09
CA GLY A 771 13.64 -18.76 -3.01
C GLY A 771 15.12 -18.41 -2.79
N ALA A 772 15.48 -17.61 -1.78
CA ALA A 772 16.87 -17.24 -1.53
C ALA A 772 17.79 -18.45 -1.30
N ARG A 773 18.94 -18.46 -1.98
CA ARG A 773 19.90 -19.58 -1.98
C ARG A 773 20.97 -19.41 -0.89
N PHE A 774 20.66 -19.82 0.33
CA PHE A 774 21.66 -19.95 1.40
C PHE A 774 21.41 -21.19 2.29
N SER A 775 22.43 -21.61 3.06
CA SER A 775 22.32 -22.68 4.05
C SER A 775 22.22 -22.12 5.46
N TRP A 776 21.25 -22.60 6.25
CA TRP A 776 21.09 -22.23 7.66
C TRP A 776 22.32 -22.60 8.51
N THR A 777 23.02 -23.69 8.19
CA THR A 777 24.24 -24.08 8.93
C THR A 777 25.38 -23.10 8.68
N ARG A 778 25.55 -22.64 7.44
CA ARG A 778 26.54 -21.61 7.09
C ARG A 778 26.17 -20.25 7.68
N ALA A 779 24.88 -19.89 7.65
CA ALA A 779 24.39 -18.66 8.27
C ALA A 779 24.63 -18.65 9.78
N ALA A 780 24.33 -19.75 10.48
CA ALA A 780 24.61 -19.90 11.90
C ALA A 780 26.11 -19.87 12.21
N GLY A 781 26.95 -20.52 11.40
CA GLY A 781 28.40 -20.44 11.53
C GLY A 781 28.95 -19.03 11.34
N ALA A 782 28.50 -18.31 10.32
CA ALA A 782 28.86 -16.91 10.07
C ALA A 782 28.40 -15.98 11.20
N PHE A 783 27.21 -16.22 11.74
CA PHE A 783 26.69 -15.50 12.91
C PHE A 783 27.58 -15.69 14.14
N VAL A 784 27.87 -16.95 14.51
CA VAL A 784 28.71 -17.24 15.69
C VAL A 784 30.13 -16.69 15.52
N THR A 785 30.74 -16.89 14.35
CA THR A 785 32.12 -16.41 14.09
C THR A 785 32.20 -14.89 14.12
N SER A 786 31.27 -14.18 13.49
CA SER A 786 31.23 -12.71 13.55
C SER A 786 30.94 -12.21 14.96
N LEU A 787 30.04 -12.85 15.71
CA LEU A 787 29.70 -12.43 17.07
C LEU A 787 30.92 -12.51 18.01
N LEU A 788 31.71 -13.58 17.88
CA LEU A 788 32.92 -13.78 18.67
C LEU A 788 34.08 -12.86 18.25
N ALA A 789 34.18 -12.54 16.96
CA ALA A 789 35.28 -11.76 16.40
C ALA A 789 35.05 -10.25 16.47
N LEU A 790 33.84 -9.80 16.15
CA LEU A 790 33.47 -8.40 15.92
C LEU A 790 32.43 -7.89 16.93
N GLY A 791 31.79 -8.76 17.71
CA GLY A 791 30.79 -8.36 18.69
C GLY A 791 29.37 -8.17 18.13
N PRO A 792 28.40 -7.86 19.00
CA PRO A 792 26.99 -7.97 18.65
C PRO A 792 26.50 -6.94 17.63
N GLY A 793 26.78 -5.65 17.83
CA GLY A 793 26.32 -4.61 16.90
C GLY A 793 26.87 -4.77 15.50
N ALA A 794 28.12 -5.23 15.36
CA ALA A 794 28.76 -5.48 14.07
C ALA A 794 28.14 -6.71 13.37
N THR A 795 27.92 -7.79 14.10
CA THR A 795 27.21 -8.97 13.58
C THR A 795 25.81 -8.62 13.11
N PHE A 796 25.07 -7.81 13.86
CA PHE A 796 23.73 -7.36 13.46
C PHE A 796 23.78 -6.54 12.16
N ALA A 797 24.68 -5.55 12.08
CA ALA A 797 24.82 -4.70 10.89
C ALA A 797 25.24 -5.50 9.64
N LEU A 798 26.20 -6.41 9.77
CA LEU A 798 26.62 -7.29 8.67
C LEU A 798 25.51 -8.27 8.27
N GLY A 799 24.78 -8.82 9.24
CA GLY A 799 23.66 -9.70 8.98
C GLY A 799 22.52 -9.00 8.25
N TRP A 800 22.20 -7.75 8.63
CA TRP A 800 21.26 -6.91 7.89
C TRP A 800 21.75 -6.60 6.48
N GLY A 801 23.03 -6.25 6.31
CA GLY A 801 23.63 -6.04 5.00
C GLY A 801 23.54 -7.27 4.09
N TRP A 802 23.81 -8.46 4.62
CA TRP A 802 23.65 -9.71 3.87
C TRP A 802 22.18 -9.97 3.49
N ARG A 803 21.24 -9.65 4.39
CA ARG A 803 19.81 -9.71 4.09
C ARG A 803 19.44 -8.77 2.92
N GLU A 804 20.02 -7.57 2.84
CA GLU A 804 19.77 -6.65 1.71
C GLU A 804 20.30 -7.21 0.38
N GLU A 805 21.47 -7.84 0.39
CA GLU A 805 22.02 -8.49 -0.81
C GLU A 805 21.11 -9.63 -1.29
N LEU A 806 20.62 -10.47 -0.37
CA LEU A 806 19.69 -11.55 -0.70
C LEU A 806 18.33 -11.03 -1.19
N LEU A 807 17.81 -9.97 -0.56
CA LEU A 807 16.59 -9.29 -1.02
C LEU A 807 16.77 -8.76 -2.44
N HIS A 808 17.96 -8.22 -2.75
CA HIS A 808 18.28 -7.76 -4.08
C HIS A 808 18.27 -8.91 -5.10
N GLN A 809 18.98 -10.00 -4.79
CA GLN A 809 19.09 -11.19 -5.63
C GLN A 809 17.71 -11.83 -5.90
N VAL A 810 16.90 -12.04 -4.86
CA VAL A 810 15.56 -12.61 -5.00
C VAL A 810 14.70 -11.76 -5.93
N ALA A 811 14.77 -10.44 -5.82
CA ALA A 811 14.02 -9.55 -6.71
C ALA A 811 14.65 -9.34 -8.10
N GLU A 812 15.84 -9.89 -8.40
CA GLU A 812 16.37 -9.98 -9.77
C GLU A 812 16.04 -11.33 -10.43
N GLU A 813 15.89 -12.40 -9.63
CA GLU A 813 15.46 -13.72 -10.10
C GLU A 813 13.94 -13.80 -10.35
N LEU A 814 13.16 -12.91 -9.72
CA LEU A 814 11.72 -12.71 -9.92
C LEU A 814 11.46 -11.69 -11.03
#